data_AF-A0A2P2M6G1-F1
#
_entry.id   AF-A0A2P2M6G1-F1
#
_cell.length_a   1.000
_cell.length_b   1.000
_cell.length_c   1.000
_cell.angle_alpha   90.00
_cell.angle_beta   90.00
_cell.angle_gamma   90.00
#
_symmetry.space_group_name_H-M   'P 1'
#
loop_
_entity.id
_entity.type
_entity.pdbx_description
1 polymer ?
#
loop_
_entity_poly.entity_id
_entity_poly.type
_entity_poly.pdbx_seq_one_letter_code
_entity_poly.pdbx_strand_id
1 'polypeptide(L)'
;MLSKAVVKSRPTVLWCYKDKLELSSHRKKRAKQIKKLMQRGLLDPEKVDPFQLFVETGGLTYCMYKDSERILGNTFGMCILQDFEALTPNLLARTMETVEGGGLIVLLLHSLSSLTSLYTMVMDVHERFRTESHAKAAGRFNERFLLSLASCKACVVMDDELNILPISSHIRSISRVPVQEDSEGLSEVERDLKNLKEELQDDLPVGPLIKKCCTLDQGKAVITFLDAILDKTLCGTVALLASRGRGKSAALGLAVAGAVAAKYSNIFVTAPTPENLKTLFEFICKGLNALEFKEQSDYDVVRSVNPDLKKAIVRININKDHRQTIQYIQPHEHEKLSQAELLVIDEAAAIPLPVVKSLLGTYLVFLSSTVNGYEGTGRSLSLKLLQQLEERSQMPGKHVESSLSGRFYKKIELSESIRYASGDPIESWLNALLCLDVTNALPPIRRLPPPGDCDLYYVNRDTLFSYHKDSELFLQRMMALYVSSHYKNSPNDLHLMADAPAHHLFILLGPVDESKNQLPDILCVIQVCLEGQISRQSAIKSLSEGHQPFGDQIPWKFCEQFRETVFPSLSGARIVRIATHPSATRLGYGSIAVELLTRYYEGQLTPISEEDFENDDETAHIRVTEAAEKVSLLEENIKPRTDLPHLLVHLRERQPEKLHYLGVSFGLTLELFRFWWKHKFAPFYIGHVPSAVTGEHTCMMLRPLNSNEFEVHGSDQWGFFGPFYKVFKRKFARQLTYCFRTMEYKLAMSVLDPKINFTDMELEPPSFTSEGIWRSLSDDISAFDMKMLKDFADNLLDYRVMSELVPILARIYFREKLPVTLSYAQASLLLCMGLQLQDITCIQEQTKLERTQILSLFVKIMKKFHKYLYGIASNEILSSLPEIKERHLVPHSISVGEDLSEAAKQVEEKMKNETENLLNPDLLQRYAILDKESDLENALQNGRKMPASGVVSVKSNRSEAEKHGKPEGHERGKKRSKEHTSKSNKKVKS
;
A
#
# COMPACT_ATOMS: atom_id res chain seq x y z
N MET A 1 30.92 -25.25 -30.38
CA MET A 1 31.87 -26.02 -29.54
C MET A 1 31.13 -26.97 -28.60
N LEU A 2 30.16 -26.50 -27.79
CA LEU A 2 29.41 -27.31 -26.81
C LEU A 2 28.85 -28.64 -27.36
N SER A 3 28.28 -28.64 -28.57
CA SER A 3 27.79 -29.84 -29.27
C SER A 3 28.86 -30.88 -29.67
N LYS A 4 30.15 -30.55 -29.57
CA LYS A 4 31.28 -31.49 -29.73
C LYS A 4 31.86 -31.96 -28.39
N ALA A 5 31.53 -31.28 -27.28
CA ALA A 5 32.06 -31.56 -25.95
C ALA A 5 31.17 -32.53 -25.15
N VAL A 6 29.86 -32.57 -25.44
CA VAL A 6 28.88 -33.40 -24.72
C VAL A 6 28.38 -34.51 -25.64
N VAL A 7 28.37 -35.76 -25.16
CA VAL A 7 27.91 -36.97 -25.89
C VAL A 7 26.37 -37.08 -25.97
N LYS A 8 25.66 -36.11 -25.37
CA LYS A 8 24.18 -36.03 -25.25
C LYS A 8 23.54 -35.49 -26.54
N SER A 9 22.22 -35.59 -26.66
CA SER A 9 21.43 -34.96 -27.73
C SER A 9 21.73 -33.46 -27.88
N ARG A 10 21.65 -32.92 -29.11
CA ARG A 10 21.91 -31.49 -29.38
C ARG A 10 21.16 -30.59 -28.37
N PRO A 11 21.84 -29.60 -27.76
CA PRO A 11 21.24 -28.73 -26.76
C PRO A 11 20.12 -27.88 -27.37
N THR A 12 19.04 -27.67 -26.62
CA THR A 12 18.01 -26.67 -26.95
C THR A 12 18.52 -25.27 -26.61
N VAL A 13 18.25 -24.30 -27.49
CA VAL A 13 18.75 -22.92 -27.33
C VAL A 13 17.59 -21.97 -27.06
N LEU A 14 17.69 -21.20 -25.99
CA LEU A 14 16.82 -20.07 -25.68
C LEU A 14 17.47 -18.76 -26.16
N TRP A 15 16.78 -18.02 -27.04
CA TRP A 15 17.21 -16.70 -27.51
C TRP A 15 16.27 -15.63 -26.95
N CYS A 16 16.80 -14.74 -26.10
CA CYS A 16 16.05 -13.66 -25.47
C CYS A 16 16.49 -12.29 -26.00
N TYR A 17 15.51 -11.45 -26.35
CA TYR A 17 15.71 -10.14 -26.96
C TYR A 17 14.61 -9.14 -26.53
N LYS A 18 14.85 -7.85 -26.71
CA LYS A 18 13.94 -6.74 -26.39
C LYS A 18 12.83 -6.61 -27.43
N ASP A 19 13.12 -6.00 -28.58
CA ASP A 19 12.13 -5.70 -29.63
C ASP A 19 12.62 -6.03 -31.07
N LYS A 20 13.94 -6.02 -31.34
CA LYS A 20 14.52 -6.25 -32.69
C LYS A 20 15.39 -7.51 -32.73
N LEU A 21 15.23 -8.27 -33.82
CA LEU A 21 16.15 -9.33 -34.26
C LEU A 21 16.65 -8.97 -35.66
N GLU A 22 17.94 -9.15 -35.93
CA GLU A 22 18.52 -8.96 -37.27
C GLU A 22 17.86 -9.87 -38.30
N LEU A 23 17.63 -11.14 -37.93
CA LEU A 23 16.88 -12.12 -38.69
C LEU A 23 15.55 -12.44 -38.00
N SER A 24 14.43 -12.28 -38.72
CA SER A 24 13.09 -12.55 -38.18
C SER A 24 12.99 -13.96 -37.57
N SER A 25 12.37 -14.07 -36.39
CA SER A 25 12.05 -15.35 -35.73
C SER A 25 11.14 -16.25 -36.59
N HIS A 26 10.27 -15.67 -37.43
CA HIS A 26 9.42 -16.43 -38.35
C HIS A 26 10.20 -16.90 -39.59
N ARG A 27 10.39 -18.23 -39.73
CA ARG A 27 11.00 -18.90 -40.89
C ARG A 27 10.57 -18.32 -42.26
N LYS A 28 9.25 -18.12 -42.48
CA LYS A 28 8.71 -17.56 -43.74
C LYS A 28 9.09 -16.09 -43.99
N LYS A 29 9.19 -15.26 -42.95
CA LYS A 29 9.63 -13.85 -43.06
C LYS A 29 11.14 -13.78 -43.28
N ARG A 30 11.91 -14.59 -42.55
CA ARG A 30 13.36 -14.75 -42.69
C ARG A 30 13.77 -15.16 -44.11
N ALA A 31 13.15 -16.20 -44.66
CA ALA A 31 13.42 -16.64 -46.04
C ALA A 31 13.13 -15.53 -47.09
N LYS A 32 12.15 -14.64 -46.84
CA LYS A 32 11.92 -13.45 -47.67
C LYS A 32 12.98 -12.36 -47.46
N GLN A 33 13.45 -12.14 -46.24
CA GLN A 33 14.56 -11.21 -45.96
C GLN A 33 15.86 -11.67 -46.64
N ILE A 34 16.24 -12.94 -46.47
CA ILE A 34 17.46 -13.52 -47.08
C ILE A 34 17.38 -13.42 -48.61
N LYS A 35 16.26 -13.84 -49.23
CA LYS A 35 16.06 -13.66 -50.68
C LYS A 35 16.18 -12.20 -51.13
N LYS A 36 15.68 -11.25 -50.33
CA LYS A 36 15.81 -9.81 -50.62
C LYS A 36 17.25 -9.28 -50.47
N LEU A 37 18.05 -9.87 -49.59
CA LEU A 37 19.48 -9.54 -49.43
C LEU A 37 20.32 -10.14 -50.57
N MET A 38 20.05 -11.39 -50.96
CA MET A 38 20.66 -12.02 -52.14
C MET A 38 20.32 -11.23 -53.43
N GLN A 39 19.07 -10.83 -53.61
CA GLN A 39 18.63 -9.97 -54.73
C GLN A 39 19.28 -8.58 -54.74
N ARG A 40 19.87 -8.14 -53.63
CA ARG A 40 20.62 -6.88 -53.51
C ARG A 40 22.13 -7.07 -53.69
N GLY A 41 22.61 -8.29 -53.94
CA GLY A 41 24.04 -8.59 -54.06
C GLY A 41 24.83 -8.48 -52.74
N LEU A 42 24.16 -8.46 -51.59
CA LEU A 42 24.78 -8.29 -50.26
C LEU A 42 25.15 -9.63 -49.59
N LEU A 43 24.90 -10.76 -50.26
CA LEU A 43 25.06 -12.11 -49.72
C LEU A 43 25.42 -13.07 -50.86
N ASP A 44 26.59 -13.69 -50.79
CA ASP A 44 27.05 -14.71 -51.75
C ASP A 44 26.14 -15.95 -51.69
N PRO A 45 25.67 -16.49 -52.82
CA PRO A 45 24.80 -17.67 -52.83
C PRO A 45 25.51 -18.98 -52.45
N GLU A 46 26.85 -19.02 -52.52
CA GLU A 46 27.65 -20.22 -52.24
C GLU A 46 28.21 -20.27 -50.81
N LYS A 47 28.37 -19.11 -50.15
CA LYS A 47 28.82 -19.04 -48.75
C LYS A 47 27.61 -18.98 -47.82
N VAL A 48 27.15 -20.15 -47.39
CA VAL A 48 26.18 -20.23 -46.28
C VAL A 48 26.85 -19.78 -45.00
N ASP A 49 26.41 -18.62 -44.50
CA ASP A 49 26.80 -18.07 -43.20
C ASP A 49 26.56 -19.12 -42.08
N PRO A 50 27.60 -19.48 -41.30
CA PRO A 50 27.46 -20.41 -40.17
C PRO A 50 26.37 -20.01 -39.17
N PHE A 51 26.13 -18.72 -38.99
CA PHE A 51 25.07 -18.21 -38.12
C PHE A 51 23.68 -18.53 -38.67
N GLN A 52 23.45 -18.39 -39.98
CA GLN A 52 22.18 -18.79 -40.62
C GLN A 52 21.92 -20.30 -40.46
N LEU A 53 22.94 -21.14 -40.65
CA LEU A 53 22.83 -22.59 -40.50
C LEU A 53 22.53 -22.99 -39.04
N PHE A 54 23.14 -22.33 -38.06
CA PHE A 54 22.77 -22.45 -36.64
C PHE A 54 21.31 -22.03 -36.41
N VAL A 55 20.89 -20.90 -36.98
CA VAL A 55 19.55 -20.31 -36.83
C VAL A 55 18.43 -21.13 -37.48
N GLU A 56 18.75 -22.03 -38.41
CA GLU A 56 17.82 -23.01 -38.99
C GLU A 56 17.83 -24.37 -38.27
N THR A 57 18.99 -24.85 -37.82
CA THR A 57 19.15 -26.22 -37.28
C THR A 57 19.19 -26.31 -35.74
N GLY A 58 19.37 -25.19 -35.04
CA GLY A 58 19.72 -25.13 -33.61
C GLY A 58 18.59 -25.29 -32.58
N GLY A 59 17.40 -25.76 -32.97
CA GLY A 59 16.30 -26.01 -32.00
C GLY A 59 15.86 -24.76 -31.21
N LEU A 60 15.96 -23.58 -31.83
CA LEU A 60 15.83 -22.28 -31.15
C LEU A 60 14.41 -21.95 -30.69
N THR A 61 14.30 -21.57 -29.42
CA THR A 61 13.11 -20.97 -28.81
C THR A 61 13.34 -19.47 -28.63
N TYR A 62 12.54 -18.65 -29.31
CA TYR A 62 12.61 -17.19 -29.20
C TYR A 62 11.67 -16.69 -28.08
N CYS A 63 12.18 -15.84 -27.20
CA CYS A 63 11.44 -15.22 -26.12
C CYS A 63 11.70 -13.70 -26.10
N MET A 64 10.66 -12.88 -25.97
CA MET A 64 10.86 -11.46 -25.68
C MET A 64 11.10 -11.29 -24.17
N TYR A 65 11.89 -10.31 -23.75
CA TYR A 65 12.13 -10.07 -22.31
C TYR A 65 10.85 -9.83 -21.50
N LYS A 66 9.84 -9.18 -22.12
CA LYS A 66 8.47 -8.98 -21.60
C LYS A 66 7.73 -10.31 -21.34
N ASP A 67 8.06 -11.35 -22.11
CA ASP A 67 7.45 -12.69 -22.10
C ASP A 67 8.24 -13.72 -21.26
N SER A 68 9.23 -13.28 -20.49
CA SER A 68 10.16 -14.12 -19.69
C SER A 68 9.50 -15.02 -18.64
N GLU A 69 8.20 -14.89 -18.40
CA GLU A 69 7.43 -15.78 -17.52
C GLU A 69 7.03 -17.09 -18.23
N ARG A 70 7.06 -17.11 -19.57
CA ARG A 70 6.67 -18.28 -20.38
C ARG A 70 7.74 -19.37 -20.46
N ILE A 71 8.99 -19.02 -20.14
CA ILE A 71 10.12 -19.98 -20.12
C ILE A 71 10.18 -20.76 -18.79
N LEU A 72 9.45 -20.31 -17.77
CA LEU A 72 9.38 -20.95 -16.46
C LEU A 72 8.86 -22.39 -16.57
N GLY A 73 9.45 -23.30 -15.79
CA GLY A 73 9.19 -24.73 -15.86
C GLY A 73 9.87 -25.48 -17.01
N ASN A 74 10.43 -24.80 -18.01
CA ASN A 74 11.26 -25.44 -19.04
C ASN A 74 12.75 -25.47 -18.62
N THR A 75 13.57 -26.22 -19.37
CA THR A 75 15.03 -26.29 -19.20
C THR A 75 15.68 -26.24 -20.59
N PHE A 76 16.81 -25.54 -20.71
CA PHE A 76 17.55 -25.33 -21.96
C PHE A 76 19.03 -25.69 -21.80
N GLY A 77 19.70 -26.10 -22.89
CA GLY A 77 21.14 -26.36 -22.90
C GLY A 77 21.99 -25.10 -23.17
N MET A 78 21.39 -24.05 -23.72
CA MET A 78 22.08 -22.78 -23.97
C MET A 78 21.10 -21.60 -23.86
N CYS A 79 21.54 -20.49 -23.26
CA CYS A 79 20.79 -19.23 -23.23
C CYS A 79 21.61 -18.10 -23.86
N ILE A 80 21.00 -17.33 -24.76
CA ILE A 80 21.57 -16.16 -25.42
C ILE A 80 20.75 -14.94 -25.01
N LEU A 81 21.43 -13.95 -24.41
CA LEU A 81 20.90 -12.68 -23.96
C LEU A 81 21.47 -11.58 -24.87
N GLN A 82 20.64 -11.00 -25.73
CA GLN A 82 21.08 -10.12 -26.80
C GLN A 82 21.35 -8.66 -26.39
N ASP A 83 20.44 -8.04 -25.63
CA ASP A 83 20.47 -6.58 -25.40
C ASP A 83 20.77 -6.27 -23.91
N PHE A 84 22.02 -5.93 -23.59
CA PHE A 84 22.48 -5.68 -22.22
C PHE A 84 21.71 -4.53 -21.52
N GLU A 85 21.42 -3.44 -22.25
CA GLU A 85 20.67 -2.25 -21.78
C GLU A 85 19.30 -2.58 -21.16
N ALA A 86 18.69 -3.69 -21.59
CA ALA A 86 17.36 -4.13 -21.18
C ALA A 86 17.40 -5.19 -20.06
N LEU A 87 18.59 -5.64 -19.64
CA LEU A 87 18.72 -6.66 -18.62
C LEU A 87 18.30 -6.11 -17.25
N THR A 88 17.48 -6.88 -16.54
CA THR A 88 17.08 -6.58 -15.18
C THR A 88 17.49 -7.73 -14.26
N PRO A 89 17.78 -7.48 -12.98
CA PRO A 89 18.10 -8.52 -11.99
C PRO A 89 17.14 -9.73 -12.02
N ASN A 90 15.83 -9.47 -12.09
CA ASN A 90 14.79 -10.49 -12.18
C ASN A 90 14.85 -11.26 -13.51
N LEU A 91 15.16 -10.61 -14.63
CA LEU A 91 15.31 -11.26 -15.93
C LEU A 91 16.56 -12.15 -16.01
N LEU A 92 17.68 -11.69 -15.44
CA LEU A 92 18.90 -12.49 -15.29
C LEU A 92 18.58 -13.77 -14.50
N ALA A 93 17.97 -13.64 -13.32
CA ALA A 93 17.61 -14.79 -12.50
C ALA A 93 16.64 -15.75 -13.22
N ARG A 94 15.62 -15.23 -13.93
CA ARG A 94 14.67 -16.02 -14.73
C ARG A 94 15.34 -16.82 -15.85
N THR A 95 16.33 -16.26 -16.52
CA THR A 95 16.94 -16.87 -17.70
C THR A 95 18.06 -17.82 -17.32
N MET A 96 18.97 -17.39 -16.43
CA MET A 96 20.12 -18.20 -16.00
C MET A 96 19.69 -19.49 -15.28
N GLU A 97 18.68 -19.45 -14.40
CA GLU A 97 18.18 -20.65 -13.73
C GLU A 97 17.58 -21.71 -14.68
N THR A 98 17.19 -21.35 -15.92
CA THR A 98 16.61 -22.31 -16.87
C THR A 98 17.64 -23.15 -17.61
N VAL A 99 18.94 -22.90 -17.41
CA VAL A 99 20.00 -23.66 -18.07
C VAL A 99 20.34 -24.93 -17.29
N GLU A 100 20.57 -26.05 -17.99
CA GLU A 100 21.06 -27.31 -17.37
C GLU A 100 22.58 -27.29 -17.14
N GLY A 101 23.07 -28.11 -16.21
CA GLY A 101 24.49 -28.28 -15.93
C GLY A 101 25.27 -28.75 -17.16
N GLY A 102 26.43 -28.13 -17.40
CA GLY A 102 27.18 -28.29 -18.65
C GLY A 102 26.63 -27.48 -19.84
N GLY A 103 25.58 -26.69 -19.64
CA GLY A 103 25.10 -25.69 -20.59
C GLY A 103 25.94 -24.41 -20.64
N LEU A 104 25.53 -23.46 -21.48
CA LEU A 104 26.23 -22.18 -21.65
C LEU A 104 25.28 -20.99 -21.63
N ILE A 105 25.66 -19.92 -20.92
CA ILE A 105 24.96 -18.63 -20.90
C ILE A 105 25.85 -17.61 -21.63
N VAL A 106 25.29 -16.95 -22.64
CA VAL A 106 25.99 -15.95 -23.47
C VAL A 106 25.30 -14.61 -23.32
N LEU A 107 26.05 -13.62 -22.85
CA LEU A 107 25.67 -12.21 -22.82
C LEU A 107 26.34 -11.52 -24.01
N LEU A 108 25.57 -10.87 -24.86
CA LEU A 108 26.10 -10.05 -25.96
C LEU A 108 26.22 -8.59 -25.51
N LEU A 109 27.38 -8.00 -25.78
CA LEU A 109 27.68 -6.59 -25.53
C LEU A 109 27.90 -5.94 -26.90
N HIS A 110 26.95 -5.12 -27.35
CA HIS A 110 27.03 -4.48 -28.66
C HIS A 110 27.83 -3.17 -28.61
N SER A 111 28.71 -2.97 -29.59
CA SER A 111 29.38 -1.69 -29.89
C SER A 111 29.99 -0.96 -28.68
N LEU A 112 31.00 -1.56 -28.05
CA LEU A 112 31.81 -0.91 -27.00
C LEU A 112 33.24 -0.67 -27.49
N SER A 113 33.74 0.56 -27.35
CA SER A 113 35.15 0.90 -27.53
C SER A 113 35.99 0.57 -26.29
N SER A 114 35.38 0.61 -25.10
CA SER A 114 35.99 0.30 -23.81
C SER A 114 34.99 -0.42 -22.90
N LEU A 115 35.45 -1.28 -21.98
CA LEU A 115 34.57 -1.87 -20.96
C LEU A 115 34.19 -0.86 -19.88
N THR A 116 35.02 0.16 -19.68
CA THR A 116 34.71 1.31 -18.80
C THR A 116 33.48 2.11 -19.26
N SER A 117 33.16 2.13 -20.55
CA SER A 117 31.95 2.78 -21.09
C SER A 117 30.64 2.18 -20.56
N LEU A 118 30.65 0.93 -20.10
CA LEU A 118 29.48 0.27 -19.52
C LEU A 118 29.05 0.86 -18.16
N TYR A 119 29.97 1.46 -17.40
CA TYR A 119 29.64 2.13 -16.13
C TYR A 119 28.70 3.32 -16.32
N THR A 120 28.86 4.02 -17.45
CA THR A 120 28.05 5.17 -17.84
C THR A 120 26.86 4.82 -18.73
N MET A 121 26.66 3.53 -19.05
CA MET A 121 25.59 3.09 -19.97
C MET A 121 24.21 3.31 -19.34
N VAL A 122 23.37 4.08 -20.04
CA VAL A 122 21.97 4.30 -19.66
C VAL A 122 21.16 3.04 -19.99
N MET A 123 20.53 2.45 -18.97
CA MET A 123 19.65 1.29 -19.14
C MET A 123 18.20 1.72 -19.39
N ASP A 124 17.41 0.84 -20.00
CA ASP A 124 15.95 1.06 -20.20
C ASP A 124 15.22 1.37 -18.89
N VAL A 125 15.70 0.82 -17.78
CA VAL A 125 15.10 1.01 -16.46
C VAL A 125 15.30 2.44 -15.95
N HIS A 126 16.37 3.12 -16.37
CA HIS A 126 16.67 4.49 -15.96
C HIS A 126 15.61 5.48 -16.43
N GLU A 127 14.93 5.23 -17.56
CA GLU A 127 13.75 6.03 -17.98
C GLU A 127 12.63 6.03 -16.93
N ARG A 128 12.50 4.95 -16.14
CA ARG A 128 11.50 4.82 -15.07
C ARG A 128 11.97 5.38 -13.72
N PHE A 129 13.26 5.64 -13.58
CA PHE A 129 13.90 6.17 -12.36
C PHE A 129 14.10 7.68 -12.42
N ARG A 130 14.04 8.27 -13.62
CA ARG A 130 14.08 9.72 -13.84
C ARG A 130 12.75 10.34 -13.45
N THR A 131 12.78 11.32 -12.55
CA THR A 131 11.68 12.24 -12.28
C THR A 131 11.95 13.60 -12.94
N GLU A 132 10.96 14.50 -12.96
CA GLU A 132 11.14 15.87 -13.49
C GLU A 132 12.26 16.61 -12.75
N SER A 133 12.40 16.34 -11.44
CA SER A 133 13.38 16.94 -10.52
C SER A 133 14.76 16.26 -10.56
N HIS A 134 14.84 14.99 -11.00
CA HIS A 134 16.08 14.21 -11.02
C HIS A 134 16.27 13.42 -12.33
N ALA A 135 16.84 14.08 -13.35
CA ALA A 135 17.04 13.51 -14.69
C ALA A 135 18.32 12.65 -14.86
N LYS A 136 19.33 12.79 -13.98
CA LYS A 136 20.59 12.03 -14.05
C LYS A 136 20.49 10.77 -13.18
N ALA A 137 20.41 9.59 -13.82
CA ALA A 137 20.59 8.29 -13.17
C ALA A 137 22.07 7.89 -13.21
N ALA A 138 22.53 7.13 -12.21
CA ALA A 138 23.93 6.67 -12.12
C ALA A 138 23.99 5.15 -12.24
N GLY A 139 24.87 4.60 -13.09
CA GLY A 139 24.97 3.16 -13.38
C GLY A 139 25.69 2.33 -12.30
N ARG A 140 25.34 2.51 -11.02
CA ARG A 140 26.00 1.82 -9.89
C ARG A 140 25.83 0.30 -9.95
N PHE A 141 24.66 -0.17 -10.38
CA PHE A 141 24.40 -1.59 -10.56
C PHE A 141 25.30 -2.20 -11.65
N ASN A 142 25.55 -1.47 -12.75
CA ASN A 142 26.43 -1.93 -13.83
C ASN A 142 27.90 -2.02 -13.39
N GLU A 143 28.36 -1.07 -12.57
CA GLU A 143 29.70 -1.12 -11.96
C GLU A 143 29.87 -2.37 -11.07
N ARG A 144 28.91 -2.60 -10.15
CA ARG A 144 28.89 -3.82 -9.32
C ARG A 144 28.79 -5.09 -10.16
N PHE A 145 27.99 -5.09 -11.22
CA PHE A 145 27.81 -6.25 -12.10
C PHE A 145 29.14 -6.66 -12.75
N LEU A 146 29.87 -5.72 -13.36
CA LEU A 146 31.15 -5.99 -14.00
C LEU A 146 32.24 -6.42 -13.01
N LEU A 147 32.32 -5.77 -11.85
CA LEU A 147 33.23 -6.18 -10.78
C LEU A 147 32.91 -7.60 -10.27
N SER A 148 31.63 -7.96 -10.19
CA SER A 148 31.21 -9.32 -9.84
C SER A 148 31.59 -10.35 -10.91
N LEU A 149 31.48 -10.02 -12.21
CA LEU A 149 31.91 -10.91 -13.29
C LEU A 149 33.42 -11.17 -13.23
N ALA A 150 34.23 -10.14 -12.95
CA ALA A 150 35.68 -10.29 -12.78
C ALA A 150 36.04 -11.25 -11.62
N SER A 151 35.21 -11.32 -10.57
CA SER A 151 35.39 -12.26 -9.45
C SER A 151 34.91 -13.69 -9.74
N CYS A 152 34.08 -13.87 -10.78
CA CYS A 152 33.43 -15.14 -11.08
C CYS A 152 34.37 -16.09 -11.84
N LYS A 153 34.86 -17.12 -11.15
CA LYS A 153 35.81 -18.12 -11.68
C LYS A 153 35.35 -18.87 -12.95
N ALA A 154 34.06 -18.83 -13.25
CA ALA A 154 33.43 -19.51 -14.39
C ALA A 154 33.04 -18.54 -15.53
N CYS A 155 33.35 -17.25 -15.42
CA CYS A 155 32.98 -16.24 -16.41
C CYS A 155 34.15 -15.91 -17.36
N VAL A 156 33.98 -16.22 -18.65
CA VAL A 156 34.93 -15.80 -19.70
C VAL A 156 34.39 -14.56 -20.40
N VAL A 157 35.18 -13.49 -20.43
CA VAL A 157 34.94 -12.33 -21.32
C VAL A 157 35.83 -12.48 -22.56
N MET A 158 35.22 -12.36 -23.74
CA MET A 158 35.86 -12.52 -25.04
C MET A 158 35.45 -11.38 -25.99
N ASP A 159 36.30 -11.08 -26.97
CA ASP A 159 35.94 -10.23 -28.11
C ASP A 159 35.20 -11.03 -29.20
N ASP A 160 34.91 -10.37 -30.33
CA ASP A 160 34.24 -10.93 -31.50
C ASP A 160 35.09 -11.95 -32.27
N GLU A 161 36.41 -11.91 -32.12
CA GLU A 161 37.36 -12.91 -32.65
C GLU A 161 37.61 -14.10 -31.70
N LEU A 162 36.96 -14.10 -30.52
CA LEU A 162 37.08 -15.10 -29.43
C LEU A 162 38.43 -15.06 -28.66
N ASN A 163 39.13 -13.93 -28.67
CA ASN A 163 40.31 -13.71 -27.82
C ASN A 163 39.87 -13.44 -26.36
N ILE A 164 40.64 -13.98 -25.40
CA ILE A 164 40.31 -13.89 -23.96
C ILE A 164 40.90 -12.61 -23.34
N LEU A 165 40.03 -11.71 -22.86
CA LEU A 165 40.40 -10.43 -22.26
C LEU A 165 41.11 -10.58 -20.89
N PRO A 166 41.91 -9.59 -20.43
CA PRO A 166 42.72 -9.71 -19.20
C PRO A 166 41.92 -9.96 -17.92
N ILE A 167 40.68 -9.47 -17.86
CA ILE A 167 39.75 -9.62 -16.73
C ILE A 167 39.48 -11.10 -16.42
N SER A 168 39.43 -11.95 -17.44
CA SER A 168 39.26 -13.41 -17.34
C SER A 168 40.60 -14.17 -17.36
N SER A 169 41.72 -13.52 -17.00
CA SER A 169 43.06 -14.13 -16.97
C SER A 169 43.16 -15.43 -16.16
N HIS A 170 42.36 -15.58 -15.10
CA HIS A 170 42.26 -16.79 -14.27
C HIS A 170 41.83 -18.05 -15.06
N ILE A 171 41.15 -17.90 -16.21
CA ILE A 171 40.76 -19.00 -17.10
C ILE A 171 41.94 -19.56 -17.89
N ARG A 172 43.01 -18.78 -18.11
CA ARG A 172 44.22 -19.26 -18.81
C ARG A 172 44.94 -20.38 -18.04
N SER A 173 44.65 -20.54 -16.74
CA SER A 173 45.18 -21.60 -15.87
C SER A 173 44.23 -22.79 -15.63
N ILE A 174 43.09 -22.90 -16.31
CA ILE A 174 42.16 -24.03 -16.11
C ILE A 174 42.76 -25.33 -16.66
N SER A 175 43.15 -26.23 -15.76
CA SER A 175 43.45 -27.63 -16.07
C SER A 175 42.17 -28.42 -16.32
N ARG A 176 42.21 -29.39 -17.25
CA ARG A 176 41.13 -30.38 -17.39
C ARG A 176 40.98 -31.14 -16.07
N VAL A 177 39.78 -31.16 -15.52
CA VAL A 177 39.47 -31.99 -14.34
C VAL A 177 39.68 -33.46 -14.75
N PRO A 178 40.53 -34.24 -14.05
CA PRO A 178 40.64 -35.67 -14.30
C PRO A 178 39.29 -36.31 -13.96
N VAL A 179 38.76 -37.14 -14.86
CA VAL A 179 37.55 -37.88 -14.56
C VAL A 179 37.90 -38.92 -13.48
N GLN A 180 37.44 -38.68 -12.25
CA GLN A 180 37.55 -39.67 -11.17
C GLN A 180 36.46 -40.73 -11.38
N GLU A 181 36.72 -41.61 -12.34
CA GLU A 181 35.89 -42.79 -12.58
C GLU A 181 36.25 -43.86 -11.55
N ASP A 182 35.45 -43.98 -10.48
CA ASP A 182 35.22 -45.27 -9.83
C ASP A 182 34.64 -46.25 -10.87
N SER A 183 34.67 -47.56 -10.61
CA SER A 183 34.27 -48.61 -11.57
C SER A 183 32.82 -48.56 -12.09
N GLU A 184 31.96 -47.69 -11.58
CA GLU A 184 30.62 -47.38 -12.11
C GLU A 184 30.44 -45.92 -12.59
N GLY A 185 31.41 -45.02 -12.37
CA GLY A 185 31.35 -43.61 -12.80
C GLY A 185 30.31 -42.73 -12.08
N LEU A 186 29.77 -43.17 -10.94
CA LEU A 186 28.73 -42.47 -10.17
C LEU A 186 29.29 -41.73 -8.95
N SER A 187 28.80 -40.51 -8.72
CA SER A 187 29.10 -39.75 -7.49
C SER A 187 28.49 -40.39 -6.24
N GLU A 188 28.97 -40.01 -5.05
CA GLU A 188 28.46 -40.53 -3.77
C GLU A 188 26.94 -40.33 -3.63
N VAL A 189 26.42 -39.17 -4.04
CA VAL A 189 24.99 -38.84 -3.99
C VAL A 189 24.15 -39.70 -4.94
N GLU A 190 24.70 -40.05 -6.11
CA GLU A 190 24.04 -40.93 -7.07
C GLU A 190 24.05 -42.39 -6.60
N ARG A 191 25.09 -42.82 -5.87
CA ARG A 191 25.14 -44.12 -5.19
C ARG A 191 24.07 -44.21 -4.08
N ASP A 192 23.96 -43.20 -3.23
CA ASP A 192 22.94 -43.18 -2.17
C ASP A 192 21.51 -43.17 -2.75
N LEU A 193 21.29 -42.46 -3.87
CA LEU A 193 20.03 -42.48 -4.61
C LEU A 193 19.71 -43.87 -5.19
N LYS A 194 20.73 -44.57 -5.71
CA LYS A 194 20.61 -45.93 -6.25
C LYS A 194 20.23 -46.91 -5.13
N ASN A 195 20.92 -46.85 -3.99
CA ASN A 195 20.63 -47.64 -2.79
C ASN A 195 19.17 -47.44 -2.34
N LEU A 196 18.72 -46.19 -2.16
CA LEU A 196 17.34 -45.88 -1.77
C LEU A 196 16.28 -46.40 -2.77
N LYS A 197 16.62 -46.41 -4.07
CA LYS A 197 15.75 -46.94 -5.13
C LYS A 197 15.68 -48.46 -5.14
N GLU A 198 16.75 -49.14 -4.74
CA GLU A 198 16.82 -50.60 -4.64
C GLU A 198 16.13 -51.07 -3.34
N GLU A 199 16.33 -50.39 -2.20
CA GLU A 199 15.67 -50.68 -0.92
C GLU A 199 14.14 -50.63 -0.99
N LEU A 200 13.59 -49.59 -1.63
CA LEU A 200 12.15 -49.32 -1.68
C LEU A 200 11.47 -49.82 -2.96
N GLN A 201 12.12 -50.68 -3.75
CA GLN A 201 11.61 -51.07 -5.07
C GLN A 201 10.28 -51.85 -4.98
N ASP A 202 10.14 -52.71 -3.98
CA ASP A 202 9.02 -53.64 -3.84
C ASP A 202 7.82 -53.06 -3.06
N ASP A 203 8.01 -51.92 -2.37
CA ASP A 203 6.96 -51.25 -1.59
C ASP A 203 6.00 -50.48 -2.50
N LEU A 204 4.85 -51.07 -2.83
CA LEU A 204 3.74 -50.38 -3.51
C LEU A 204 2.96 -49.48 -2.51
N PRO A 205 2.67 -48.20 -2.82
CA PRO A 205 2.87 -47.49 -4.09
C PRO A 205 4.18 -46.68 -4.20
N VAL A 206 5.09 -46.81 -3.23
CA VAL A 206 6.28 -45.97 -3.02
C VAL A 206 7.34 -46.18 -4.11
N GLY A 207 7.76 -47.43 -4.36
CA GLY A 207 8.86 -47.78 -5.27
C GLY A 207 8.73 -47.23 -6.70
N PRO A 208 7.60 -47.44 -7.40
CA PRO A 208 7.41 -46.91 -8.76
C PRO A 208 7.50 -45.38 -8.86
N LEU A 209 7.14 -44.66 -7.78
CA LEU A 209 7.22 -43.20 -7.70
C LEU A 209 8.64 -42.72 -7.39
N ILE A 210 9.36 -43.37 -6.46
CA ILE A 210 10.76 -43.04 -6.15
C ILE A 210 11.67 -43.29 -7.36
N LYS A 211 11.39 -44.30 -8.18
CA LYS A 211 12.11 -44.55 -9.44
C LYS A 211 12.08 -43.36 -10.42
N LYS A 212 11.10 -42.44 -10.30
CA LYS A 212 11.01 -41.18 -11.06
C LYS A 212 11.72 -39.99 -10.43
N CYS A 213 12.19 -40.10 -9.18
CA CYS A 213 12.93 -39.02 -8.50
C CYS A 213 14.36 -38.92 -9.03
N CYS A 214 14.84 -37.68 -9.20
CA CYS A 214 16.18 -37.39 -9.70
C CYS A 214 17.21 -37.23 -8.58
N THR A 215 16.79 -36.66 -7.45
CA THR A 215 17.66 -36.30 -6.31
C THR A 215 17.24 -37.04 -5.04
N LEU A 216 18.18 -37.21 -4.11
CA LEU A 216 17.95 -37.96 -2.88
C LEU A 216 17.05 -37.18 -1.91
N ASP A 217 17.21 -35.86 -1.86
CA ASP A 217 16.29 -34.92 -1.19
C ASP A 217 14.84 -35.11 -1.69
N GLN A 218 14.65 -35.23 -3.01
CA GLN A 218 13.33 -35.45 -3.60
C GLN A 218 12.73 -36.81 -3.19
N GLY A 219 13.54 -37.87 -3.16
CA GLY A 219 13.12 -39.19 -2.68
C GLY A 219 12.64 -39.15 -1.24
N LYS A 220 13.45 -38.60 -0.32
CA LYS A 220 13.10 -38.43 1.10
C LYS A 220 11.83 -37.59 1.32
N ALA A 221 11.64 -36.55 0.51
CA ALA A 221 10.43 -35.73 0.55
C ALA A 221 9.19 -36.49 0.09
N VAL A 222 9.27 -37.25 -1.00
CA VAL A 222 8.15 -38.09 -1.50
C VAL A 222 7.79 -39.18 -0.49
N ILE A 223 8.76 -39.87 0.11
CA ILE A 223 8.53 -40.83 1.21
C ILE A 223 7.73 -40.16 2.33
N THR A 224 8.21 -39.01 2.82
CA THR A 224 7.55 -38.28 3.91
C THR A 224 6.11 -37.87 3.60
N PHE A 225 5.81 -37.51 2.34
CA PHE A 225 4.44 -37.23 1.92
C PHE A 225 3.57 -38.49 1.89
N LEU A 226 4.11 -39.62 1.42
CA LEU A 226 3.40 -40.90 1.37
C LEU A 226 3.15 -41.46 2.78
N ASP A 227 4.10 -41.32 3.71
CA ASP A 227 3.90 -41.66 5.13
C ASP A 227 2.67 -40.93 5.70
N ALA A 228 2.58 -39.61 5.48
CA ALA A 228 1.47 -38.78 5.96
C ALA A 228 0.11 -39.10 5.29
N ILE A 229 0.13 -39.63 4.06
CA ILE A 229 -1.05 -40.15 3.35
C ILE A 229 -1.49 -41.49 3.95
N LEU A 230 -0.54 -42.38 4.26
CA LEU A 230 -0.81 -43.73 4.77
C LEU A 230 -1.29 -43.72 6.24
N ASP A 231 -0.79 -42.78 7.04
CA ASP A 231 -1.19 -42.53 8.44
C ASP A 231 -2.66 -42.06 8.57
N LYS A 232 -3.27 -41.60 7.47
CA LYS A 232 -4.69 -41.17 7.39
C LYS A 232 -5.11 -40.12 8.42
N THR A 233 -4.17 -39.34 8.94
CA THR A 233 -4.44 -38.30 9.93
C THR A 233 -5.14 -37.09 9.27
N LEU A 234 -6.46 -36.96 9.51
CA LEU A 234 -7.32 -35.92 8.91
C LEU A 234 -6.96 -34.48 9.33
N CYS A 235 -5.96 -34.26 10.18
CA CYS A 235 -5.55 -32.93 10.66
C CYS A 235 -4.02 -32.76 10.61
N GLY A 236 -3.42 -33.04 9.45
CA GLY A 236 -1.99 -32.84 9.17
C GLY A 236 -1.70 -31.61 8.31
N THR A 237 -0.51 -31.03 8.48
CA THR A 237 0.13 -30.16 7.49
C THR A 237 1.58 -30.58 7.26
N VAL A 238 1.91 -30.92 6.02
CA VAL A 238 3.29 -31.16 5.58
C VAL A 238 3.74 -29.97 4.74
N ALA A 239 4.79 -29.28 5.17
CA ALA A 239 5.32 -28.09 4.50
C ALA A 239 6.66 -28.38 3.83
N LEU A 240 6.70 -28.22 2.50
CA LEU A 240 7.87 -28.37 1.66
C LEU A 240 8.45 -26.99 1.30
N LEU A 241 9.64 -26.71 1.82
CA LEU A 241 10.40 -25.52 1.50
C LEU A 241 11.50 -25.85 0.50
N ALA A 242 11.69 -25.01 -0.50
CA ALA A 242 12.89 -25.08 -1.33
C ALA A 242 13.18 -23.76 -2.02
N SER A 243 14.41 -23.61 -2.49
CA SER A 243 14.74 -22.64 -3.54
C SER A 243 14.06 -23.02 -4.86
N ARG A 244 14.12 -22.13 -5.85
CA ARG A 244 13.67 -22.42 -7.20
C ARG A 244 14.59 -23.46 -7.87
N GLY A 245 14.09 -24.19 -8.86
CA GLY A 245 14.87 -25.21 -9.59
C GLY A 245 15.15 -26.53 -8.83
N ARG A 246 14.61 -26.70 -7.62
CA ARG A 246 14.80 -27.90 -6.76
C ARG A 246 13.72 -28.99 -6.89
N GLY A 247 12.82 -28.90 -7.88
CA GLY A 247 11.85 -29.97 -8.18
C GLY A 247 10.56 -30.03 -7.35
N LYS A 248 10.22 -29.01 -6.54
CA LYS A 248 9.02 -28.99 -5.67
C LYS A 248 7.71 -29.49 -6.32
N SER A 249 7.27 -28.85 -7.40
CA SER A 249 6.01 -29.21 -8.07
C SER A 249 6.03 -30.63 -8.66
N ALA A 250 7.20 -31.16 -8.99
CA ALA A 250 7.37 -32.55 -9.42
C ALA A 250 7.23 -33.52 -8.22
N ALA A 251 7.83 -33.21 -7.08
CA ALA A 251 7.66 -33.98 -5.84
C ALA A 251 6.19 -34.01 -5.38
N LEU A 252 5.51 -32.85 -5.40
CA LEU A 252 4.08 -32.77 -5.11
C LEU A 252 3.22 -33.55 -6.11
N GLY A 253 3.53 -33.49 -7.41
CA GLY A 253 2.80 -34.25 -8.43
C GLY A 253 2.91 -35.77 -8.24
N LEU A 254 4.10 -36.26 -7.87
CA LEU A 254 4.30 -37.67 -7.51
C LEU A 254 3.56 -38.05 -6.22
N ALA A 255 3.60 -37.20 -5.18
CA ALA A 255 2.86 -37.42 -3.94
C ALA A 255 1.33 -37.48 -4.16
N VAL A 256 0.77 -36.64 -5.04
CA VAL A 256 -0.65 -36.70 -5.42
C VAL A 256 -0.99 -37.98 -6.17
N ALA A 257 -0.13 -38.47 -7.06
CA ALA A 257 -0.34 -39.77 -7.71
C ALA A 257 -0.33 -40.93 -6.68
N GLY A 258 0.52 -40.86 -5.65
CA GLY A 258 0.48 -41.80 -4.52
C GLY A 258 -0.77 -41.68 -3.65
N ALA A 259 -1.31 -40.47 -3.43
CA ALA A 259 -2.58 -40.27 -2.73
C ALA A 259 -3.76 -40.91 -3.48
N VAL A 260 -3.75 -40.87 -4.82
CA VAL A 260 -4.72 -41.61 -5.65
C VAL A 260 -4.60 -43.11 -5.40
N ALA A 261 -3.39 -43.68 -5.40
CA ALA A 261 -3.18 -45.10 -5.09
C ALA A 261 -3.61 -45.48 -3.66
N ALA A 262 -3.45 -44.56 -2.70
CA ALA A 262 -3.92 -44.71 -1.31
C ALA A 262 -5.45 -44.53 -1.14
N LYS A 263 -6.20 -44.37 -2.24
CA LYS A 263 -7.67 -44.29 -2.31
C LYS A 263 -8.30 -43.02 -1.74
N TYR A 264 -7.63 -41.88 -1.87
CA TYR A 264 -8.25 -40.56 -1.65
C TYR A 264 -9.20 -40.23 -2.82
N SER A 265 -10.44 -39.84 -2.51
CA SER A 265 -11.51 -39.54 -3.46
C SER A 265 -11.45 -38.10 -3.98
N ASN A 266 -11.34 -37.12 -3.08
CA ASN A 266 -11.42 -35.69 -3.42
C ASN A 266 -10.11 -34.96 -3.09
N ILE A 267 -9.29 -34.76 -4.13
CA ILE A 267 -8.01 -34.05 -4.04
C ILE A 267 -8.16 -32.69 -4.71
N PHE A 268 -7.91 -31.61 -3.96
CA PHE A 268 -7.92 -30.26 -4.50
C PHE A 268 -6.51 -29.69 -4.62
N VAL A 269 -6.28 -28.94 -5.68
CA VAL A 269 -5.00 -28.27 -5.94
C VAL A 269 -5.25 -26.77 -6.09
N THR A 270 -4.47 -25.96 -5.38
CA THR A 270 -4.60 -24.51 -5.34
C THR A 270 -3.26 -23.85 -5.63
N ALA A 271 -3.28 -22.81 -6.46
CA ALA A 271 -2.14 -21.99 -6.83
C ALA A 271 -2.64 -20.56 -7.18
N PRO A 272 -1.80 -19.52 -7.15
CA PRO A 272 -2.23 -18.16 -7.52
C PRO A 272 -2.70 -18.07 -8.99
N THR A 273 -2.08 -18.83 -9.88
CA THR A 273 -2.48 -18.97 -11.30
C THR A 273 -2.39 -20.44 -11.72
N PRO A 274 -3.26 -20.92 -12.63
CA PRO A 274 -3.23 -22.31 -13.09
C PRO A 274 -2.08 -22.60 -14.08
N GLU A 275 -1.40 -21.58 -14.62
CA GLU A 275 -0.21 -21.77 -15.46
C GLU A 275 0.95 -22.39 -14.66
N ASN A 276 1.10 -22.01 -13.39
CA ASN A 276 2.13 -22.55 -12.50
C ASN A 276 1.98 -24.06 -12.26
N LEU A 277 0.76 -24.58 -12.32
CA LEU A 277 0.45 -26.00 -12.08
C LEU A 277 0.72 -26.93 -13.27
N LYS A 278 1.17 -26.40 -14.42
CA LYS A 278 1.45 -27.22 -15.61
C LYS A 278 2.42 -28.37 -15.30
N THR A 279 3.50 -28.09 -14.56
CA THR A 279 4.50 -29.09 -14.16
C THR A 279 3.93 -30.08 -13.16
N LEU A 280 3.16 -29.62 -12.17
CA LEU A 280 2.51 -30.47 -11.17
C LEU A 280 1.57 -31.48 -11.82
N PHE A 281 0.67 -31.04 -12.71
CA PHE A 281 -0.22 -31.95 -13.45
C PHE A 281 0.52 -32.89 -14.41
N GLU A 282 1.61 -32.45 -15.05
CA GLU A 282 2.46 -33.31 -15.87
C GLU A 282 3.09 -34.44 -15.05
N PHE A 283 3.54 -34.14 -13.82
CA PHE A 283 4.10 -35.15 -12.91
C PHE A 283 3.03 -36.04 -12.26
N ILE A 284 1.80 -35.57 -12.07
CA ILE A 284 0.66 -36.45 -11.72
C ILE A 284 0.46 -37.50 -12.82
N CYS A 285 0.36 -37.10 -14.10
CA CYS A 285 0.20 -38.06 -15.20
C CYS A 285 1.39 -39.02 -15.31
N LYS A 286 2.63 -38.54 -15.13
CA LYS A 286 3.83 -39.39 -15.11
C LYS A 286 3.86 -40.37 -13.93
N GLY A 287 3.32 -39.98 -12.77
CA GLY A 287 3.17 -40.83 -11.59
C GLY A 287 2.09 -41.89 -11.77
N LEU A 288 0.92 -41.50 -12.28
CA LEU A 288 -0.18 -42.42 -12.64
C LEU A 288 0.28 -43.47 -13.66
N ASN A 289 0.99 -43.07 -14.71
CA ASN A 289 1.57 -43.98 -15.69
C ASN A 289 2.65 -44.91 -15.10
N ALA A 290 3.35 -44.49 -14.03
CA ALA A 290 4.31 -45.34 -13.31
C ALA A 290 3.61 -46.35 -12.38
N LEU A 291 2.39 -46.02 -11.91
CA LEU A 291 1.49 -46.88 -11.14
C LEU A 291 0.54 -47.71 -12.04
N GLU A 292 0.88 -47.87 -13.33
CA GLU A 292 0.12 -48.64 -14.33
C GLU A 292 -1.33 -48.18 -14.55
N PHE A 293 -1.65 -46.91 -14.29
CA PHE A 293 -2.88 -46.28 -14.76
C PHE A 293 -2.72 -45.82 -16.20
N LYS A 294 -3.69 -46.13 -17.06
CA LYS A 294 -3.68 -45.76 -18.48
C LYS A 294 -4.56 -44.54 -18.77
N GLU A 295 -4.02 -43.58 -19.53
CA GLU A 295 -4.77 -42.41 -20.02
C GLU A 295 -5.93 -42.87 -20.93
N GLN A 296 -7.09 -42.22 -20.82
CA GLN A 296 -8.35 -42.50 -21.54
C GLN A 296 -9.09 -43.80 -21.18
N SER A 297 -8.48 -44.77 -20.48
CA SER A 297 -9.23 -45.91 -19.90
C SER A 297 -9.44 -45.76 -18.41
N ASP A 298 -8.39 -45.39 -17.67
CA ASP A 298 -8.40 -45.35 -16.21
C ASP A 298 -8.60 -43.92 -15.70
N TYR A 299 -8.12 -42.93 -16.47
CA TYR A 299 -8.27 -41.51 -16.17
C TYR A 299 -8.44 -40.59 -17.40
N ASP A 300 -9.23 -39.52 -17.21
CA ASP A 300 -9.53 -38.48 -18.20
C ASP A 300 -9.00 -37.11 -17.76
N VAL A 301 -8.33 -36.40 -18.67
CA VAL A 301 -7.74 -35.06 -18.42
C VAL A 301 -8.60 -33.96 -19.05
N VAL A 302 -9.30 -33.18 -18.22
CA VAL A 302 -10.13 -32.05 -18.64
C VAL A 302 -9.32 -30.75 -18.67
N ARG A 303 -9.26 -30.12 -19.84
CA ARG A 303 -8.58 -28.84 -20.07
C ARG A 303 -9.57 -27.67 -20.12
N SER A 304 -9.12 -26.48 -19.71
CA SER A 304 -9.93 -25.26 -19.74
C SER A 304 -10.33 -24.88 -21.17
N VAL A 305 -11.59 -24.46 -21.32
CA VAL A 305 -12.15 -23.90 -22.56
C VAL A 305 -11.81 -22.41 -22.69
N ASN A 306 -11.54 -21.71 -21.58
CA ASN A 306 -11.32 -20.27 -21.59
C ASN A 306 -9.96 -19.91 -22.25
N PRO A 307 -9.91 -18.96 -23.19
CA PRO A 307 -8.68 -18.57 -23.88
C PRO A 307 -7.65 -17.96 -22.91
N ASP A 308 -8.11 -17.19 -21.92
CA ASP A 308 -7.25 -16.57 -20.89
C ASP A 308 -6.49 -17.59 -20.04
N LEU A 309 -7.05 -18.81 -19.93
CA LEU A 309 -6.46 -19.93 -19.18
C LEU A 309 -5.61 -20.84 -20.08
N LYS A 310 -5.32 -20.44 -21.33
CA LYS A 310 -4.38 -21.07 -22.28
C LYS A 310 -4.45 -22.60 -22.37
N LYS A 311 -5.65 -23.19 -22.25
CA LYS A 311 -5.91 -24.65 -22.21
C LYS A 311 -5.20 -25.40 -21.06
N ALA A 312 -4.97 -24.76 -19.92
CA ALA A 312 -4.47 -25.40 -18.70
C ALA A 312 -5.35 -26.59 -18.27
N ILE A 313 -4.74 -27.57 -17.61
CA ILE A 313 -5.47 -28.70 -17.01
C ILE A 313 -6.22 -28.18 -15.78
N VAL A 314 -7.53 -28.42 -15.71
CA VAL A 314 -8.40 -27.95 -14.61
C VAL A 314 -8.85 -29.10 -13.74
N ARG A 315 -9.06 -30.29 -14.32
CA ARG A 315 -9.56 -31.46 -13.61
C ARG A 315 -9.04 -32.75 -14.23
N ILE A 316 -8.72 -33.73 -13.39
CA ILE A 316 -8.48 -35.12 -13.79
C ILE A 316 -9.54 -35.97 -13.07
N ASN A 317 -10.27 -36.79 -13.83
CA ASN A 317 -11.18 -37.79 -13.27
C ASN A 317 -10.53 -39.16 -13.41
N ILE A 318 -10.61 -40.00 -12.37
CA ILE A 318 -10.02 -41.34 -12.34
C ILE A 318 -11.12 -42.31 -11.90
N ASN A 319 -11.33 -43.39 -12.65
CA ASN A 319 -12.51 -44.26 -12.52
C ASN A 319 -12.18 -45.74 -12.29
N LYS A 320 -10.90 -46.10 -12.06
CA LYS A 320 -10.41 -47.50 -12.02
C LYS A 320 -11.04 -48.34 -10.90
N ASP A 321 -10.88 -47.90 -9.65
CA ASP A 321 -11.41 -48.59 -8.46
C ASP A 321 -12.74 -47.96 -7.99
N HIS A 322 -12.73 -46.64 -7.89
CA HIS A 322 -13.83 -45.78 -7.48
C HIS A 322 -13.63 -44.41 -8.13
N ARG A 323 -14.65 -43.55 -8.08
CA ARG A 323 -14.59 -42.23 -8.71
C ARG A 323 -13.73 -41.26 -7.89
N GLN A 324 -12.48 -41.11 -8.27
CA GLN A 324 -11.54 -40.16 -7.68
C GLN A 324 -11.41 -38.93 -8.59
N THR A 325 -11.26 -37.75 -7.99
CA THR A 325 -11.22 -36.49 -8.75
C THR A 325 -10.15 -35.56 -8.20
N ILE A 326 -9.28 -35.10 -9.09
CA ILE A 326 -8.27 -34.08 -8.83
C ILE A 326 -8.75 -32.79 -9.49
N GLN A 327 -8.98 -31.72 -8.74
CA GLN A 327 -9.52 -30.47 -9.28
C GLN A 327 -8.71 -29.25 -8.84
N TYR A 328 -8.44 -28.35 -9.80
CA TYR A 328 -7.94 -27.00 -9.51
C TYR A 328 -9.06 -26.13 -8.91
N ILE A 329 -8.74 -25.44 -7.82
CA ILE A 329 -9.59 -24.43 -7.18
C ILE A 329 -8.81 -23.13 -7.02
N GLN A 330 -9.47 -22.00 -7.26
CA GLN A 330 -8.87 -20.68 -7.01
C GLN A 330 -8.80 -20.40 -5.49
N PRO A 331 -7.75 -19.77 -4.97
CA PRO A 331 -7.56 -19.57 -3.52
C PRO A 331 -8.74 -18.92 -2.77
N HIS A 332 -9.55 -18.12 -3.47
CA HIS A 332 -10.71 -17.42 -2.89
C HIS A 332 -11.95 -18.31 -2.71
N GLU A 333 -12.07 -19.44 -3.39
CA GLU A 333 -13.26 -20.30 -3.37
C GLU A 333 -13.22 -21.36 -2.25
N HIS A 334 -12.85 -20.96 -1.03
CA HIS A 334 -12.59 -21.90 0.07
C HIS A 334 -13.81 -22.74 0.50
N GLU A 335 -15.04 -22.29 0.24
CA GLU A 335 -16.28 -23.00 0.60
C GLU A 335 -16.36 -24.41 -0.02
N LYS A 336 -15.85 -24.56 -1.25
CA LYS A 336 -15.83 -25.83 -2.00
C LYS A 336 -14.92 -26.88 -1.35
N LEU A 337 -14.01 -26.47 -0.46
CA LEU A 337 -13.08 -27.36 0.25
C LEU A 337 -13.72 -28.11 1.42
N SER A 338 -15.00 -27.86 1.72
CA SER A 338 -15.75 -28.60 2.75
C SER A 338 -15.87 -30.11 2.46
N GLN A 339 -15.61 -30.53 1.22
CA GLN A 339 -15.61 -31.93 0.77
C GLN A 339 -14.19 -32.45 0.44
N ALA A 340 -13.14 -31.71 0.84
CA ALA A 340 -11.74 -32.06 0.59
C ALA A 340 -11.22 -33.10 1.59
N GLU A 341 -10.51 -34.10 1.10
CA GLU A 341 -9.74 -35.04 1.94
C GLU A 341 -8.25 -34.66 1.96
N LEU A 342 -7.74 -34.18 0.81
CA LEU A 342 -6.39 -33.67 0.63
C LEU A 342 -6.43 -32.35 -0.15
N LEU A 343 -5.78 -31.31 0.39
CA LEU A 343 -5.52 -30.06 -0.29
C LEU A 343 -4.02 -29.88 -0.53
N VAL A 344 -3.65 -29.58 -1.77
CA VAL A 344 -2.28 -29.23 -2.16
C VAL A 344 -2.22 -27.76 -2.56
N ILE A 345 -1.43 -26.96 -1.84
CA ILE A 345 -1.19 -25.54 -2.11
C ILE A 345 0.22 -25.40 -2.68
N ASP A 346 0.34 -25.13 -3.99
CA ASP A 346 1.63 -24.85 -4.63
C ASP A 346 1.93 -23.34 -4.62
N GLU A 347 3.17 -22.98 -4.31
CA GLU A 347 3.65 -21.60 -4.10
C GLU A 347 2.79 -20.75 -3.14
N ALA A 348 2.52 -21.27 -1.94
CA ALA A 348 1.76 -20.59 -0.88
C ALA A 348 2.36 -19.23 -0.46
N ALA A 349 3.64 -18.96 -0.72
CA ALA A 349 4.27 -17.66 -0.48
C ALA A 349 3.76 -16.52 -1.38
N ALA A 350 3.05 -16.84 -2.47
CA ALA A 350 2.42 -15.87 -3.37
C ALA A 350 0.93 -15.63 -3.05
N ILE A 351 0.36 -16.35 -2.07
CA ILE A 351 -1.05 -16.25 -1.66
C ILE A 351 -1.14 -15.45 -0.35
N PRO A 352 -2.07 -14.48 -0.22
CA PRO A 352 -2.29 -13.71 1.00
C PRO A 352 -2.44 -14.56 2.27
N LEU A 353 -1.81 -14.15 3.39
CA LEU A 353 -1.93 -14.89 4.67
C LEU A 353 -3.38 -15.16 5.12
N PRO A 354 -4.33 -14.20 5.02
CA PRO A 354 -5.71 -14.47 5.44
C PRO A 354 -6.35 -15.57 4.60
N VAL A 355 -6.06 -15.60 3.30
CA VAL A 355 -6.55 -16.63 2.37
C VAL A 355 -5.89 -17.98 2.67
N VAL A 356 -4.56 -18.04 2.86
CA VAL A 356 -3.89 -19.29 3.29
C VAL A 356 -4.46 -19.80 4.61
N LYS A 357 -4.80 -18.93 5.56
CA LYS A 357 -5.43 -19.32 6.82
C LYS A 357 -6.86 -19.83 6.65
N SER A 358 -7.66 -19.30 5.72
CA SER A 358 -8.98 -19.88 5.40
C SER A 358 -8.90 -21.21 4.64
N LEU A 359 -7.78 -21.48 3.95
CA LEU A 359 -7.51 -22.76 3.28
C LEU A 359 -7.00 -23.87 4.23
N LEU A 360 -6.72 -23.57 5.50
CA LEU A 360 -6.26 -24.57 6.49
C LEU A 360 -7.42 -25.21 7.26
N GLY A 361 -8.21 -26.03 6.57
CA GLY A 361 -9.35 -26.77 7.14
C GLY A 361 -9.00 -28.05 7.89
N THR A 362 -10.03 -28.81 8.27
CA THR A 362 -9.95 -30.12 8.96
C THR A 362 -9.73 -31.27 7.96
N TYR A 363 -8.66 -31.17 7.18
CA TYR A 363 -8.19 -32.16 6.21
C TYR A 363 -6.66 -32.11 6.12
N LEU A 364 -6.06 -33.11 5.46
CA LEU A 364 -4.62 -33.14 5.20
C LEU A 364 -4.24 -32.03 4.22
N VAL A 365 -3.23 -31.23 4.56
CA VAL A 365 -2.76 -30.12 3.71
C VAL A 365 -1.28 -30.28 3.38
N PHE A 366 -0.95 -30.29 2.09
CA PHE A 366 0.41 -30.16 1.60
C PHE A 366 0.65 -28.72 1.16
N LEU A 367 1.72 -28.10 1.66
CA LEU A 367 2.05 -26.70 1.40
C LEU A 367 3.46 -26.63 0.79
N SER A 368 3.57 -26.08 -0.41
CA SER A 368 4.85 -25.74 -1.05
C SER A 368 5.14 -24.25 -0.90
N SER A 369 6.40 -23.90 -0.66
CA SER A 369 6.83 -22.50 -0.56
C SER A 369 8.22 -22.31 -1.16
N THR A 370 8.42 -21.25 -1.96
CA THR A 370 9.76 -20.81 -2.39
C THR A 370 10.43 -20.00 -1.27
N VAL A 371 11.66 -20.38 -0.92
CA VAL A 371 12.45 -19.68 0.12
C VAL A 371 13.35 -18.62 -0.52
N ASN A 372 14.35 -19.04 -1.30
CA ASN A 372 15.19 -18.17 -2.11
C ASN A 372 14.61 -18.16 -3.54
N GLY A 373 14.19 -16.99 -4.03
CA GLY A 373 13.61 -16.86 -5.37
C GLY A 373 13.22 -15.44 -5.76
N TYR A 374 13.38 -15.12 -7.05
CA TYR A 374 13.19 -13.78 -7.61
C TYR A 374 11.73 -13.35 -7.80
N GLU A 375 10.75 -14.26 -7.69
CA GLU A 375 9.32 -13.97 -7.91
C GLU A 375 8.67 -13.14 -6.79
N GLY A 376 9.47 -12.77 -5.79
CA GLY A 376 9.11 -11.94 -4.67
C GLY A 376 8.30 -12.70 -3.64
N THR A 377 9.02 -13.57 -2.94
CA THR A 377 8.50 -14.54 -2.00
C THR A 377 8.26 -13.88 -0.64
N GLY A 378 7.09 -14.12 -0.04
CA GLY A 378 6.79 -13.72 1.33
C GLY A 378 7.49 -14.60 2.36
N ARG A 379 8.81 -14.78 2.26
CA ARG A 379 9.62 -15.63 3.16
C ARG A 379 9.42 -15.27 4.64
N SER A 380 9.35 -13.98 4.94
CA SER A 380 9.03 -13.43 6.27
C SER A 380 7.70 -13.95 6.83
N LEU A 381 6.72 -14.16 5.94
CA LEU A 381 5.37 -14.58 6.26
C LEU A 381 5.23 -16.11 6.25
N SER A 382 5.88 -16.82 5.33
CA SER A 382 5.93 -18.28 5.36
C SER A 382 6.64 -18.73 6.64
N LEU A 383 7.80 -18.18 7.00
CA LEU A 383 8.45 -18.48 8.29
C LEU A 383 7.56 -18.16 9.50
N LYS A 384 6.85 -17.01 9.52
CA LYS A 384 5.88 -16.71 10.60
C LYS A 384 4.68 -17.68 10.64
N LEU A 385 4.18 -18.14 9.49
CA LEU A 385 3.10 -19.12 9.43
C LEU A 385 3.57 -20.50 9.89
N LEU A 386 4.75 -20.92 9.44
CA LEU A 386 5.37 -22.20 9.79
C LEU A 386 5.70 -22.24 11.29
N GLN A 387 6.27 -21.15 11.84
CA GLN A 387 6.46 -20.97 13.28
C GLN A 387 5.11 -21.00 14.03
N GLN A 388 4.06 -20.33 13.53
CA GLN A 388 2.72 -20.39 14.14
C GLN A 388 2.09 -21.79 14.09
N LEU A 389 2.43 -22.63 13.11
CA LEU A 389 1.98 -24.02 13.01
C LEU A 389 2.80 -24.94 13.92
N GLU A 390 4.10 -24.69 14.03
CA GLU A 390 5.04 -25.40 14.89
C GLU A 390 4.78 -25.13 16.38
N GLU A 391 4.60 -23.87 16.78
CA GLU A 391 4.17 -23.51 18.15
C GLU A 391 2.83 -24.16 18.53
N ARG A 392 1.92 -24.32 17.56
CA ARG A 392 0.62 -24.98 17.77
C ARG A 392 0.73 -26.50 17.85
N SER A 393 1.69 -27.13 17.18
CA SER A 393 1.92 -28.58 17.29
C SER A 393 2.70 -28.94 18.56
N GLN A 394 3.57 -28.05 19.04
CA GLN A 394 4.39 -28.25 20.24
C GLN A 394 3.69 -27.96 21.58
N MET A 395 2.44 -27.46 21.58
CA MET A 395 1.70 -27.09 22.80
C MET A 395 0.48 -28.01 23.08
N PRO A 396 0.67 -29.31 23.41
CA PRO A 396 -0.41 -30.17 23.85
C PRO A 396 -0.83 -29.83 25.29
N GLY A 397 -2.00 -29.20 25.46
CA GLY A 397 -2.79 -29.35 26.70
C GLY A 397 -3.08 -28.11 27.57
N LYS A 398 -2.81 -26.87 27.13
CA LYS A 398 -3.25 -25.65 27.87
C LYS A 398 -3.78 -24.53 26.96
N HIS A 399 -5.05 -24.65 26.52
CA HIS A 399 -6.07 -23.59 26.61
C HIS A 399 -7.39 -24.00 25.93
N VAL A 400 -8.45 -24.04 26.75
CA VAL A 400 -9.91 -23.91 26.48
C VAL A 400 -10.40 -23.95 25.02
N GLU A 401 -11.22 -24.97 24.74
CA GLU A 401 -12.40 -24.98 23.84
C GLU A 401 -12.35 -24.08 22.58
N SER A 402 -11.43 -24.39 21.67
CA SER A 402 -11.66 -24.17 20.24
C SER A 402 -11.31 -25.44 19.47
N SER A 403 -12.15 -25.80 18.49
CA SER A 403 -12.28 -27.15 17.92
C SER A 403 -11.11 -27.65 17.05
N LEU A 404 -9.92 -27.08 17.20
CA LEU A 404 -8.72 -27.36 16.40
C LEU A 404 -7.60 -27.91 17.29
N SER A 405 -7.90 -29.02 17.96
CA SER A 405 -6.93 -29.75 18.79
C SER A 405 -5.78 -30.33 17.94
N GLY A 406 -4.53 -30.07 18.34
CA GLY A 406 -3.34 -30.82 17.94
C GLY A 406 -3.15 -31.09 16.43
N ARG A 407 -3.03 -30.05 15.60
CA ARG A 407 -2.69 -30.22 14.17
C ARG A 407 -1.25 -30.74 14.04
N PHE A 408 -1.07 -31.92 13.41
CA PHE A 408 0.25 -32.47 13.14
C PHE A 408 0.98 -31.59 12.11
N TYR A 409 2.25 -31.26 12.36
CA TYR A 409 3.05 -30.41 11.48
C TYR A 409 4.42 -31.03 11.25
N LYS A 410 4.79 -31.25 9.98
CA LYS A 410 6.10 -31.77 9.57
C LYS A 410 6.68 -30.86 8.48
N LYS A 411 7.94 -30.44 8.66
CA LYS A 411 8.69 -29.56 7.76
C LYS A 411 9.70 -30.38 6.97
N ILE A 412 9.83 -30.09 5.67
CA ILE A 412 10.80 -30.68 4.76
C ILE A 412 11.49 -29.54 4.02
N GLU A 413 12.81 -29.63 3.81
CA GLU A 413 13.56 -28.71 2.97
C GLU A 413 14.23 -29.47 1.81
N LEU A 414 14.20 -28.93 0.59
CA LEU A 414 14.97 -29.43 -0.55
C LEU A 414 16.11 -28.48 -0.85
N SER A 415 17.34 -29.00 -0.81
CA SER A 415 18.57 -28.26 -1.09
C SER A 415 19.12 -28.58 -2.49
N GLU A 416 18.99 -29.82 -2.95
CA GLU A 416 19.60 -30.31 -4.19
C GLU A 416 18.88 -29.83 -5.48
N SER A 417 19.65 -29.44 -6.51
CA SER A 417 19.13 -28.96 -7.80
C SER A 417 18.89 -30.08 -8.80
N ILE A 418 17.76 -30.04 -9.51
CA ILE A 418 17.44 -31.03 -10.56
C ILE A 418 17.97 -30.63 -11.95
N ARG A 419 18.54 -29.43 -12.10
CA ARG A 419 19.04 -28.90 -13.39
C ARG A 419 20.56 -28.94 -13.53
N TYR A 420 21.28 -28.67 -12.45
CA TYR A 420 22.73 -28.50 -12.38
C TYR A 420 23.25 -29.07 -11.05
N ALA A 421 24.55 -29.29 -10.95
CA ALA A 421 25.17 -29.88 -9.77
C ALA A 421 25.10 -28.96 -8.52
N SER A 422 25.11 -29.55 -7.33
CA SER A 422 25.19 -28.81 -6.07
C SER A 422 26.49 -28.00 -5.98
N GLY A 423 26.38 -26.73 -5.61
CA GLY A 423 27.54 -25.83 -5.50
C GLY A 423 28.01 -25.22 -6.82
N ASP A 424 27.14 -25.11 -7.82
CA ASP A 424 27.46 -24.45 -9.10
C ASP A 424 28.02 -23.01 -8.87
N PRO A 425 29.22 -22.68 -9.39
CA PRO A 425 29.83 -21.36 -9.19
C PRO A 425 29.02 -20.22 -9.81
N ILE A 426 28.26 -20.47 -10.88
CA ILE A 426 27.41 -19.46 -11.51
C ILE A 426 26.17 -19.21 -10.64
N GLU A 427 25.60 -20.25 -10.02
CA GLU A 427 24.51 -20.06 -9.06
C GLU A 427 24.98 -19.29 -7.82
N SER A 428 26.13 -19.68 -7.25
CA SER A 428 26.69 -19.00 -6.08
C SER A 428 27.01 -17.52 -6.37
N TRP A 429 27.58 -17.23 -7.55
CA TRP A 429 27.80 -15.85 -8.02
C TRP A 429 26.48 -15.08 -8.17
N LEU A 430 25.45 -15.68 -8.77
CA LEU A 430 24.15 -15.05 -8.98
C LEU A 430 23.43 -14.76 -7.64
N ASN A 431 23.47 -15.71 -6.70
CA ASN A 431 22.89 -15.54 -5.37
C ASN A 431 23.61 -14.47 -4.55
N ALA A 432 24.94 -14.35 -4.68
CA ALA A 432 25.72 -13.28 -4.07
C ALA A 432 25.39 -11.91 -4.69
N LEU A 433 25.48 -11.79 -6.03
CA LEU A 433 25.17 -10.56 -6.78
C LEU A 433 23.74 -10.05 -6.49
N LEU A 434 22.76 -10.94 -6.42
CA LEU A 434 21.36 -10.59 -6.15
C LEU A 434 21.00 -10.58 -4.65
N CYS A 435 21.95 -10.88 -3.78
CA CYS A 435 21.81 -10.98 -2.32
C CYS A 435 20.62 -11.86 -1.88
N LEU A 436 20.44 -13.01 -2.52
CA LEU A 436 19.32 -13.93 -2.27
C LEU A 436 19.52 -14.83 -1.03
N ASP A 437 20.77 -14.94 -0.53
CA ASP A 437 21.14 -15.80 0.59
C ASP A 437 20.89 -15.16 1.98
N VAL A 438 19.61 -14.88 2.23
CA VAL A 438 19.11 -14.23 3.46
C VAL A 438 19.41 -15.02 4.74
N THR A 439 19.51 -16.35 4.66
CA THR A 439 19.66 -17.23 5.83
C THR A 439 21.00 -17.09 6.53
N ASN A 440 22.07 -16.89 5.75
CA ASN A 440 23.44 -16.85 6.26
C ASN A 440 23.86 -15.42 6.66
N ALA A 441 23.14 -14.41 6.14
CA ALA A 441 23.50 -13.00 6.27
C ALA A 441 22.95 -12.31 7.53
N LEU A 442 21.99 -12.91 8.27
CA LEU A 442 21.45 -12.33 9.51
C LEU A 442 22.10 -12.97 10.76
N PRO A 443 23.08 -12.31 11.40
CA PRO A 443 23.65 -12.83 12.65
C PRO A 443 22.60 -12.78 13.78
N PRO A 444 22.50 -13.81 14.64
CA PRO A 444 21.60 -13.78 15.79
C PRO A 444 22.13 -12.80 16.85
N ILE A 445 21.51 -11.61 16.92
CA ILE A 445 21.86 -10.54 17.86
C ILE A 445 21.69 -11.02 19.31
N ARG A 446 22.80 -11.24 20.03
CA ARG A 446 22.80 -11.84 21.38
C ARG A 446 22.43 -10.87 22.50
N ARG A 447 22.60 -9.57 22.30
CA ARG A 447 22.15 -8.51 23.21
C ARG A 447 21.67 -7.32 22.37
N LEU A 448 20.48 -6.84 22.68
CA LEU A 448 19.87 -5.68 22.03
C LEU A 448 20.11 -4.44 22.93
N PRO A 449 20.74 -3.36 22.43
CA PRO A 449 20.97 -2.14 23.20
C PRO A 449 19.64 -1.42 23.50
N PRO A 450 19.53 -0.63 24.58
CA PRO A 450 18.33 0.17 24.81
C PRO A 450 18.14 1.14 23.63
N PRO A 451 16.89 1.39 23.19
CA PRO A 451 16.66 1.99 21.89
C PRO A 451 17.01 3.49 21.85
N GLY A 452 17.18 4.14 23.02
CA GLY A 452 17.66 5.53 23.13
C GLY A 452 19.16 5.73 22.88
N ASP A 453 19.96 4.66 22.95
CA ASP A 453 21.42 4.69 22.70
C ASP A 453 21.76 4.33 21.24
N CYS A 454 20.75 4.29 20.36
CA CYS A 454 20.88 3.90 18.96
C CYS A 454 20.79 5.13 18.06
N ASP A 455 21.87 5.44 17.34
CA ASP A 455 21.92 6.52 16.37
C ASP A 455 21.56 6.04 14.95
N LEU A 456 21.05 6.99 14.14
CA LEU A 456 20.67 6.78 12.76
C LEU A 456 21.78 7.37 11.86
N TYR A 457 22.23 6.60 10.88
CA TYR A 457 23.32 6.94 9.96
C TYR A 457 22.81 7.03 8.52
N TYR A 458 23.38 7.92 7.72
CA TYR A 458 23.19 7.97 6.27
C TYR A 458 24.18 7.02 5.59
N VAL A 459 23.71 6.23 4.63
CA VAL A 459 24.57 5.30 3.87
C VAL A 459 24.93 5.90 2.52
N ASN A 460 26.22 6.06 2.26
CA ASN A 460 26.66 6.44 0.93
C ASN A 460 26.52 5.26 -0.04
N ARG A 461 25.84 5.50 -1.16
CA ARG A 461 25.47 4.47 -2.14
C ARG A 461 26.62 4.09 -3.06
N ASP A 462 27.47 5.05 -3.43
CA ASP A 462 28.61 4.81 -4.32
C ASP A 462 29.63 3.88 -3.64
N THR A 463 29.82 4.03 -2.34
CA THR A 463 30.65 3.14 -1.50
C THR A 463 30.01 1.78 -1.22
N LEU A 464 28.68 1.74 -1.09
CA LEU A 464 27.93 0.51 -0.84
C LEU A 464 27.96 -0.42 -2.06
N PHE A 465 27.84 0.13 -3.27
CA PHE A 465 27.82 -0.62 -4.52
C PHE A 465 29.21 -0.79 -5.18
N SER A 466 30.29 -0.30 -4.55
CA SER A 466 31.69 -0.42 -5.02
C SER A 466 32.27 -1.85 -5.11
N TYR A 467 31.51 -2.86 -4.68
CA TYR A 467 31.91 -4.28 -4.62
C TYR A 467 33.17 -4.58 -3.76
N HIS A 468 33.43 -3.75 -2.75
CA HIS A 468 34.37 -4.11 -1.68
C HIS A 468 33.80 -5.23 -0.79
N LYS A 469 34.67 -6.09 -0.23
CA LYS A 469 34.25 -7.28 0.57
C LYS A 469 33.34 -6.92 1.74
N ASP A 470 33.70 -5.89 2.50
CA ASP A 470 32.93 -5.46 3.67
C ASP A 470 31.65 -4.71 3.28
N SER A 471 31.68 -3.91 2.21
CA SER A 471 30.48 -3.27 1.63
C SER A 471 29.48 -4.31 1.13
N GLU A 472 29.96 -5.38 0.49
CA GLU A 472 29.13 -6.47 -0.01
C GLU A 472 28.50 -7.28 1.14
N LEU A 473 29.26 -7.58 2.21
CA LEU A 473 28.70 -8.21 3.41
C LEU A 473 27.67 -7.31 4.12
N PHE A 474 27.91 -6.00 4.15
CA PHE A 474 26.97 -5.01 4.70
C PHE A 474 25.70 -4.90 3.85
N LEU A 475 25.83 -4.87 2.52
CA LEU A 475 24.72 -4.90 1.56
C LEU A 475 23.90 -6.18 1.69
N GLN A 476 24.54 -7.34 1.87
CA GLN A 476 23.86 -8.62 2.10
C GLN A 476 23.08 -8.62 3.41
N ARG A 477 23.65 -8.12 4.53
CA ARG A 477 22.93 -7.93 5.81
C ARG A 477 21.70 -7.02 5.63
N MET A 478 21.87 -5.90 4.93
CA MET A 478 20.82 -4.92 4.65
C MET A 478 19.70 -5.50 3.78
N MET A 479 20.03 -6.21 2.70
CA MET A 479 19.04 -6.84 1.82
C MET A 479 18.33 -8.00 2.50
N ALA A 480 19.05 -8.81 3.27
CA ALA A 480 18.47 -9.87 4.09
C ALA A 480 17.44 -9.31 5.08
N LEU A 481 17.70 -8.13 5.66
CA LEU A 481 16.74 -7.45 6.52
C LEU A 481 15.46 -7.03 5.76
N TYR A 482 15.56 -6.41 4.58
CA TYR A 482 14.38 -6.07 3.75
C TYR A 482 13.56 -7.32 3.37
N VAL A 483 14.23 -8.43 3.05
CA VAL A 483 13.53 -9.70 2.74
C VAL A 483 12.86 -10.29 3.99
N SER A 484 13.41 -10.05 5.18
CA SER A 484 12.82 -10.49 6.45
C SER A 484 11.63 -9.63 6.94
N SER A 485 11.53 -8.36 6.53
CA SER A 485 10.47 -7.45 6.97
C SER A 485 9.27 -7.38 6.03
N HIS A 486 9.50 -7.38 4.72
CA HIS A 486 8.45 -7.18 3.72
C HIS A 486 7.85 -8.50 3.21
N TYR A 487 6.62 -8.42 2.71
CA TYR A 487 5.88 -9.58 2.17
C TYR A 487 6.24 -9.90 0.71
N LYS A 488 6.75 -8.94 -0.06
CA LYS A 488 7.19 -9.16 -1.44
C LYS A 488 8.34 -8.22 -1.80
N ASN A 489 9.47 -8.78 -2.23
CA ASN A 489 10.66 -8.05 -2.67
C ASN A 489 11.13 -8.61 -4.01
N SER A 490 11.34 -7.77 -5.01
CA SER A 490 11.92 -8.21 -6.29
C SER A 490 13.43 -7.96 -6.28
N PRO A 491 14.26 -8.78 -6.95
CA PRO A 491 15.66 -8.43 -7.21
C PRO A 491 15.82 -7.09 -7.96
N ASN A 492 14.79 -6.65 -8.69
CA ASN A 492 14.76 -5.34 -9.33
C ASN A 492 14.77 -4.17 -8.32
N ASP A 493 14.38 -4.41 -7.06
CA ASP A 493 14.44 -3.40 -6.00
C ASP A 493 15.90 -3.00 -5.69
N LEU A 494 16.85 -3.93 -5.85
CA LEU A 494 18.28 -3.67 -5.65
C LEU A 494 18.83 -2.69 -6.70
N HIS A 495 18.39 -2.84 -7.96
CA HIS A 495 18.72 -1.92 -9.06
C HIS A 495 18.03 -0.56 -8.85
N LEU A 496 16.78 -0.52 -8.38
CA LEU A 496 16.11 0.72 -7.97
C LEU A 496 16.88 1.45 -6.85
N MET A 497 17.33 0.74 -5.82
CA MET A 497 18.11 1.32 -4.71
C MET A 497 19.48 1.85 -5.13
N ALA A 498 20.12 1.19 -6.10
CA ALA A 498 21.44 1.58 -6.62
C ALA A 498 21.36 2.82 -7.52
N ASP A 499 20.53 2.78 -8.57
CA ASP A 499 20.69 3.70 -9.70
C ASP A 499 19.76 4.92 -9.65
N ALA A 500 18.62 4.82 -8.94
CA ALA A 500 17.63 5.89 -8.93
C ALA A 500 18.08 7.06 -8.02
N PRO A 501 18.24 8.28 -8.55
CA PRO A 501 18.92 9.38 -7.85
C PRO A 501 18.20 9.81 -6.56
N ALA A 502 16.87 9.91 -6.60
CA ALA A 502 16.01 10.38 -5.51
C ALA A 502 15.99 9.49 -4.25
N HIS A 503 16.57 8.29 -4.30
CA HIS A 503 16.54 7.36 -3.17
C HIS A 503 17.64 7.63 -2.14
N HIS A 504 17.28 7.61 -0.87
CA HIS A 504 18.20 7.72 0.26
C HIS A 504 18.02 6.54 1.22
N LEU A 505 19.13 6.15 1.86
CA LEU A 505 19.22 4.96 2.70
C LEU A 505 19.72 5.38 4.07
N PHE A 506 18.92 5.10 5.10
CA PHE A 506 19.24 5.39 6.49
C PHE A 506 19.24 4.11 7.31
N ILE A 507 20.20 3.96 8.21
CA ILE A 507 20.39 2.74 9.00
C ILE A 507 20.56 3.08 10.48
N LEU A 508 19.74 2.44 11.32
CA LEU A 508 19.85 2.50 12.76
C LEU A 508 20.81 1.43 13.24
N LEU A 509 21.88 1.86 13.89
CA LEU A 509 22.91 1.00 14.45
C LEU A 509 22.84 1.03 15.98
N GLY A 510 23.31 -0.04 16.62
CA GLY A 510 23.64 0.02 18.04
C GLY A 510 24.90 0.87 18.30
N PRO A 511 25.22 1.18 19.56
CA PRO A 511 26.48 1.85 19.89
C PRO A 511 27.67 1.02 19.40
N VAL A 512 28.56 1.67 18.65
CA VAL A 512 29.69 1.01 17.97
C VAL A 512 30.95 1.13 18.83
N ASP A 513 31.48 0.00 19.29
CA ASP A 513 32.80 -0.06 19.91
C ASP A 513 33.89 0.08 18.81
N GLU A 514 34.37 1.30 18.56
CA GLU A 514 35.44 1.59 17.57
C GLU A 514 36.65 0.66 17.72
N SER A 515 37.00 0.33 18.97
CA SER A 515 38.10 -0.58 19.34
C SER A 515 38.02 -1.99 18.77
N LYS A 516 36.84 -2.47 18.34
CA LYS A 516 36.65 -3.86 17.87
C LYS A 516 36.77 -4.03 16.35
N ASN A 517 36.77 -2.93 15.59
CA ASN A 517 36.86 -2.89 14.13
C ASN A 517 36.00 -3.99 13.42
N GLN A 518 34.78 -4.17 13.92
CA GLN A 518 33.83 -5.18 13.44
C GLN A 518 32.62 -4.48 12.82
N LEU A 519 32.12 -4.97 11.68
CA LEU A 519 30.92 -4.44 11.05
C LEU A 519 29.73 -4.45 12.04
N PRO A 520 29.12 -3.30 12.33
CA PRO A 520 28.06 -3.19 13.33
C PRO A 520 26.80 -3.96 12.91
N ASP A 521 26.02 -4.39 13.90
CA ASP A 521 24.75 -5.07 13.67
C ASP A 521 23.66 -4.07 13.29
N ILE A 522 22.97 -4.38 12.19
CA ILE A 522 21.93 -3.53 11.60
C ILE A 522 20.59 -3.78 12.30
N LEU A 523 20.09 -2.80 13.06
CA LEU A 523 18.85 -2.95 13.84
C LEU A 523 17.60 -2.56 13.05
N CYS A 524 17.68 -1.46 12.30
CA CYS A 524 16.61 -0.96 11.45
C CYS A 524 17.20 -0.30 10.19
N VAL A 525 16.48 -0.39 9.07
CA VAL A 525 16.85 0.23 7.80
C VAL A 525 15.62 0.95 7.25
N ILE A 526 15.79 2.20 6.79
CA ILE A 526 14.76 3.00 6.15
C ILE A 526 15.21 3.37 4.73
N GLN A 527 14.37 3.08 3.74
CA GLN A 527 14.48 3.59 2.38
C GLN A 527 13.56 4.78 2.21
N VAL A 528 14.13 5.92 1.84
CA VAL A 528 13.42 7.16 1.50
C VAL A 528 13.52 7.39 -0.01
N CYS A 529 12.54 8.07 -0.58
CA CYS A 529 12.54 8.61 -1.94
C CYS A 529 12.09 10.06 -1.88
N LEU A 530 12.90 11.00 -2.38
CA LEU A 530 12.47 12.39 -2.55
C LEU A 530 11.41 12.46 -3.66
N GLU A 531 10.31 13.17 -3.43
CA GLU A 531 9.19 13.31 -4.38
C GLU A 531 8.69 14.76 -4.44
N GLY A 532 8.22 15.18 -5.61
CA GLY A 532 7.65 16.52 -5.83
C GLY A 532 8.60 17.50 -6.53
N GLN A 533 8.38 18.80 -6.34
CA GLN A 533 8.92 19.89 -7.21
C GLN A 533 8.45 19.79 -8.68
N ILE A 534 7.30 19.16 -8.94
CA ILE A 534 6.74 18.99 -10.28
C ILE A 534 6.17 20.31 -10.80
N SER A 535 6.41 20.63 -12.08
CA SER A 535 5.84 21.84 -12.65
C SER A 535 4.30 21.79 -12.73
N ARG A 536 3.66 22.95 -12.50
CA ARG A 536 2.20 23.08 -12.57
C ARG A 536 1.64 22.71 -13.95
N GLN A 537 2.44 22.85 -15.01
CA GLN A 537 2.08 22.45 -16.37
C GLN A 537 1.98 20.93 -16.49
N SER A 538 2.96 20.17 -15.99
CA SER A 538 2.91 18.71 -15.89
C SER A 538 1.71 18.24 -15.05
N ALA A 539 1.41 18.90 -13.93
CA ALA A 539 0.26 18.59 -13.08
C ALA A 539 -1.09 18.75 -13.83
N ILE A 540 -1.27 19.86 -14.56
CA ILE A 540 -2.47 20.10 -15.39
C ILE A 540 -2.57 19.06 -16.51
N LYS A 541 -1.44 18.78 -17.20
CA LYS A 541 -1.39 17.82 -18.31
C LYS A 541 -1.79 16.41 -17.86
N SER A 542 -1.30 15.94 -16.71
CA SER A 542 -1.67 14.65 -16.13
C SER A 542 -3.17 14.58 -15.80
N LEU A 543 -3.76 15.66 -15.25
CA LEU A 543 -5.20 15.74 -15.00
C LEU A 543 -6.05 15.72 -16.28
N SER A 544 -5.56 16.31 -17.39
CA SER A 544 -6.29 16.33 -18.67
C SER A 544 -6.13 15.05 -19.49
N GLU A 545 -4.94 14.44 -19.49
CA GLU A 545 -4.63 13.26 -20.30
C GLU A 545 -4.88 11.94 -19.55
N GLY A 546 -5.04 12.00 -18.22
CA GLY A 546 -5.16 10.81 -17.36
C GLY A 546 -3.86 9.99 -17.25
N HIS A 547 -2.75 10.49 -17.81
CA HIS A 547 -1.46 9.82 -17.78
C HIS A 547 -0.69 10.18 -16.50
N GLN A 548 -0.38 9.17 -15.69
CA GLN A 548 0.51 9.29 -14.53
C GLN A 548 1.89 8.75 -14.92
N PRO A 549 2.95 9.60 -15.00
CA PRO A 549 4.28 9.13 -15.28
C PRO A 549 4.83 8.26 -14.13
N PHE A 550 5.90 7.52 -14.38
CA PHE A 550 6.57 6.73 -13.36
C PHE A 550 7.35 7.64 -12.40
N GLY A 551 7.25 7.38 -11.09
CA GLY A 551 7.79 8.25 -10.03
C GLY A 551 6.70 8.94 -9.21
N ASP A 552 7.12 9.80 -8.28
CA ASP A 552 6.31 10.80 -7.56
C ASP A 552 4.88 10.37 -7.16
N GLN A 553 4.76 9.20 -6.53
CA GLN A 553 3.46 8.54 -6.37
C GLN A 553 2.49 9.34 -5.49
N ILE A 554 3.01 10.04 -4.48
CA ILE A 554 2.18 10.85 -3.58
C ILE A 554 1.65 12.10 -4.28
N PRO A 555 2.49 12.96 -4.92
CA PRO A 555 2.03 14.06 -5.78
C PRO A 555 0.93 13.68 -6.77
N TRP A 556 1.13 12.62 -7.57
CA TRP A 556 0.14 12.22 -8.59
C TRP A 556 -1.18 11.73 -7.97
N LYS A 557 -1.14 10.94 -6.90
CA LYS A 557 -2.37 10.45 -6.23
C LYS A 557 -3.09 11.55 -5.46
N PHE A 558 -2.36 12.50 -4.88
CA PHE A 558 -2.96 13.66 -4.21
C PHE A 558 -3.68 14.55 -5.24
N CYS A 559 -3.02 14.85 -6.36
CA CYS A 559 -3.57 15.57 -7.50
C CYS A 559 -4.85 14.89 -8.04
N GLU A 560 -4.83 13.57 -8.23
CA GLU A 560 -6.01 12.78 -8.66
C GLU A 560 -7.17 12.85 -7.65
N GLN A 561 -6.89 12.75 -6.35
CA GLN A 561 -7.92 12.68 -5.30
C GLN A 561 -8.58 14.02 -4.98
N PHE A 562 -7.81 15.11 -4.99
CA PHE A 562 -8.29 16.44 -4.59
C PHE A 562 -8.46 17.41 -5.78
N ARG A 563 -7.96 17.05 -6.97
CA ARG A 563 -7.92 17.90 -8.19
C ARG A 563 -7.21 19.23 -7.96
N GLU A 564 -6.16 19.20 -7.15
CA GLU A 564 -5.34 20.36 -6.81
C GLU A 564 -4.03 20.36 -7.59
N THR A 565 -3.62 21.55 -8.05
CA THR A 565 -2.42 21.74 -8.88
C THR A 565 -1.23 22.38 -8.15
N VAL A 566 -1.39 22.72 -6.86
CA VAL A 566 -0.35 23.36 -6.03
C VAL A 566 0.49 22.32 -5.28
N PHE A 567 -0.15 21.31 -4.68
CA PHE A 567 0.53 20.26 -3.92
C PHE A 567 1.70 19.57 -4.67
N PRO A 568 1.61 19.24 -5.98
CA PRO A 568 2.74 18.61 -6.69
C PRO A 568 4.01 19.46 -6.79
N SER A 569 3.89 20.79 -6.68
CA SER A 569 5.03 21.71 -6.67
C SER A 569 5.79 21.69 -5.34
N LEU A 570 5.20 21.15 -4.26
CA LEU A 570 5.88 21.02 -2.97
C LEU A 570 6.92 19.90 -3.02
N SER A 571 8.07 20.15 -2.41
CA SER A 571 9.07 19.11 -2.11
C SER A 571 8.65 18.28 -0.90
N GLY A 572 8.79 16.96 -0.95
CA GLY A 572 8.61 16.07 0.19
C GLY A 572 9.39 14.77 0.03
N ALA A 573 9.28 13.88 1.01
CA ALA A 573 9.94 12.58 0.92
C ALA A 573 9.02 11.43 1.34
N ARG A 574 8.98 10.39 0.52
CA ARG A 574 8.25 9.15 0.78
C ARG A 574 9.17 8.13 1.43
N ILE A 575 8.82 7.66 2.62
CA ILE A 575 9.38 6.43 3.18
C ILE A 575 8.79 5.27 2.37
N VAL A 576 9.62 4.65 1.55
CA VAL A 576 9.26 3.54 0.65
C VAL A 576 9.28 2.21 1.40
N ARG A 577 10.28 2.02 2.26
CA ARG A 577 10.46 0.80 3.07
C ARG A 577 11.01 1.13 4.45
N ILE A 578 10.53 0.39 5.44
CA ILE A 578 11.11 0.31 6.77
C ILE A 578 11.25 -1.16 7.15
N ALA A 579 12.47 -1.57 7.50
CA ALA A 579 12.81 -2.93 7.86
C ALA A 579 13.40 -2.93 9.28
N THR A 580 12.89 -3.78 10.16
CA THR A 580 13.39 -3.94 11.53
C THR A 580 13.80 -5.39 11.76
N HIS A 581 14.86 -5.62 12.53
CA HIS A 581 15.35 -6.97 12.76
C HIS A 581 14.25 -7.84 13.40
N PRO A 582 14.00 -9.09 12.94
CA PRO A 582 12.91 -9.91 13.46
C PRO A 582 12.92 -10.03 14.99
N SER A 583 14.09 -10.28 15.58
CA SER A 583 14.30 -10.35 17.04
C SER A 583 14.14 -9.00 17.77
N ALA A 584 14.17 -7.89 17.03
CA ALA A 584 14.01 -6.52 17.54
C ALA A 584 12.58 -5.96 17.32
N THR A 585 11.67 -6.73 16.73
CA THR A 585 10.29 -6.31 16.55
C THR A 585 9.59 -6.09 17.89
N ARG A 586 8.64 -5.15 17.92
CA ARG A 586 7.89 -4.70 19.12
C ARG A 586 8.72 -3.98 20.22
N LEU A 587 10.04 -3.91 20.13
CA LEU A 587 10.91 -3.17 21.07
C LEU A 587 11.06 -1.67 20.78
N GLY A 588 10.52 -1.19 19.65
CA GLY A 588 10.41 0.26 19.37
C GLY A 588 11.49 0.87 18.48
N TYR A 589 12.53 0.15 18.06
CA TYR A 589 13.60 0.69 17.19
C TYR A 589 13.08 1.36 15.92
N GLY A 590 12.10 0.76 15.23
CA GLY A 590 11.48 1.39 14.05
C GLY A 590 10.72 2.69 14.37
N SER A 591 10.27 2.88 15.62
CA SER A 591 9.68 4.16 16.05
C SER A 591 10.74 5.25 16.22
N ILE A 592 11.87 4.91 16.85
CA ILE A 592 12.97 5.86 17.04
C ILE A 592 13.63 6.22 15.70
N ALA A 593 13.80 5.24 14.81
CA ALA A 593 14.34 5.51 13.48
C ALA A 593 13.45 6.49 12.67
N VAL A 594 12.11 6.39 12.75
CA VAL A 594 11.19 7.37 12.14
C VAL A 594 11.25 8.73 12.85
N GLU A 595 11.38 8.74 14.18
CA GLU A 595 11.47 9.98 14.96
C GLU A 595 12.76 10.75 14.66
N LEU A 596 13.92 10.09 14.71
CA LEU A 596 15.23 10.66 14.36
C LEU A 596 15.26 11.18 12.92
N LEU A 597 14.76 10.38 11.97
CA LEU A 597 14.61 10.79 10.57
C LEU A 597 13.74 12.03 10.42
N THR A 598 12.67 12.14 11.22
CA THR A 598 11.83 13.33 11.16
C THR A 598 12.53 14.55 11.76
N ARG A 599 13.24 14.40 12.90
CA ARG A 599 14.03 15.50 13.49
C ARG A 599 15.16 15.97 12.55
N TYR A 600 15.73 15.05 11.78
CA TYR A 600 16.71 15.36 10.73
C TYR A 600 16.11 16.28 9.65
N TYR A 601 14.99 15.89 9.04
CA TYR A 601 14.32 16.72 8.01
C TYR A 601 13.62 17.98 8.57
N GLU A 602 13.30 18.02 9.87
CA GLU A 602 12.86 19.25 10.58
C GLU A 602 14.05 20.17 10.95
N GLY A 603 15.30 19.83 10.60
CA GLY A 603 16.50 20.65 10.85
C GLY A 603 16.98 20.72 12.30
N GLN A 604 16.46 19.86 13.18
CA GLN A 604 16.73 19.91 14.64
C GLN A 604 18.05 19.24 15.06
N LEU A 605 18.72 18.52 14.15
CA LEU A 605 19.93 17.72 14.44
C LEU A 605 21.22 18.33 13.89
N THR A 606 21.13 19.28 12.97
CA THR A 606 22.29 20.00 12.43
C THR A 606 22.72 21.13 13.37
N PRO A 607 24.00 21.26 13.72
CA PRO A 607 24.48 22.43 14.44
C PRO A 607 24.27 23.70 13.60
N ILE A 608 23.86 24.79 14.25
CA ILE A 608 23.70 26.10 13.61
C ILE A 608 25.09 26.71 13.44
N SER A 609 25.71 26.48 12.29
CA SER A 609 26.91 27.20 11.84
C SER A 609 26.58 27.97 10.57
N GLU A 610 26.49 29.29 10.69
CA GLU A 610 26.33 30.22 9.56
C GLU A 610 27.66 30.37 8.79
N GLU A 611 28.06 29.31 8.11
CA GLU A 611 29.00 29.39 6.99
C GLU A 611 28.31 28.77 5.78
N ASP A 612 27.75 29.65 4.93
CA ASP A 612 27.30 29.29 3.58
C ASP A 612 28.53 28.89 2.76
N PHE A 613 28.98 27.64 2.94
CA PHE A 613 29.78 26.98 1.92
C PHE A 613 28.91 26.91 0.67
N GLU A 614 29.25 27.72 -0.34
CA GLU A 614 28.74 27.57 -1.70
C GLU A 614 28.82 26.10 -2.09
N ASN A 615 27.80 25.60 -2.79
CA ASN A 615 27.72 24.18 -3.14
C ASN A 615 28.77 23.82 -4.22
N ASP A 616 30.03 23.69 -3.80
CA ASP A 616 31.13 23.05 -4.54
C ASP A 616 30.97 21.51 -4.52
N ASP A 617 29.72 21.07 -4.70
CA ASP A 617 29.33 19.74 -5.16
C ASP A 617 29.15 19.76 -6.71
N GLU A 618 29.95 20.59 -7.41
CA GLU A 618 30.65 20.10 -8.61
C GLU A 618 31.59 18.95 -8.22
N THR A 619 30.99 17.83 -7.80
CA THR A 619 31.69 16.58 -7.53
C THR A 619 32.34 16.13 -8.82
N ALA A 620 33.60 16.51 -8.98
CA ALA A 620 34.71 15.74 -9.52
C ALA A 620 34.31 14.49 -10.34
N HIS A 621 33.55 14.68 -11.41
CA HIS A 621 33.43 13.73 -12.51
C HIS A 621 34.74 13.81 -13.31
N ILE A 622 35.83 13.44 -12.64
CA ILE A 622 37.18 13.38 -13.18
C ILE A 622 37.17 12.33 -14.28
N ARG A 623 37.06 12.79 -15.51
CA ARG A 623 37.75 12.24 -16.71
C ARG A 623 37.62 10.74 -16.98
N VAL A 624 36.62 10.03 -16.46
CA VAL A 624 36.42 8.61 -16.78
C VAL A 624 36.22 8.43 -18.29
N THR A 625 35.50 9.35 -18.94
CA THR A 625 35.35 9.39 -20.41
C THR A 625 36.66 9.69 -21.15
N GLU A 626 37.40 10.74 -20.75
CA GLU A 626 38.69 11.12 -21.38
C GLU A 626 39.82 10.09 -21.18
N ALA A 627 39.70 9.23 -20.16
CA ALA A 627 40.60 8.11 -19.91
C ALA A 627 40.16 6.83 -20.65
N ALA A 628 38.84 6.55 -20.68
CA ALA A 628 38.26 5.41 -21.40
C ALA A 628 38.51 5.47 -22.92
N GLU A 629 38.52 6.66 -23.52
CA GLU A 629 38.82 6.82 -24.95
C GLU A 629 40.31 6.60 -25.32
N LYS A 630 41.20 6.42 -24.34
CA LYS A 630 42.66 6.30 -24.56
C LYS A 630 43.25 4.91 -24.32
N VAL A 631 42.45 3.93 -23.88
CA VAL A 631 42.91 2.57 -23.58
C VAL A 631 42.17 1.57 -24.48
N SER A 632 42.89 0.58 -25.00
CA SER A 632 42.32 -0.49 -25.83
C SER A 632 41.84 -1.66 -24.97
N LEU A 633 40.74 -2.32 -25.37
CA LEU A 633 40.08 -3.44 -24.66
C LEU A 633 41.03 -4.56 -24.19
N LEU A 634 42.15 -4.77 -24.89
CA LEU A 634 43.15 -5.81 -24.58
C LEU A 634 44.10 -5.46 -23.42
N GLU A 635 44.12 -4.21 -22.97
CA GLU A 635 45.02 -3.71 -21.90
C GLU A 635 44.26 -3.25 -20.63
N GLU A 636 42.93 -3.14 -20.69
CA GLU A 636 42.10 -2.65 -19.58
C GLU A 636 42.12 -3.61 -18.37
N ASN A 637 42.53 -3.08 -17.21
CA ASN A 637 42.39 -3.72 -15.90
C ASN A 637 41.37 -2.96 -15.06
N ILE A 638 40.17 -3.53 -14.92
CA ILE A 638 39.13 -3.01 -14.04
C ILE A 638 39.59 -3.06 -12.58
N LYS A 639 39.48 -1.93 -11.87
CA LYS A 639 39.72 -1.80 -10.43
C LYS A 639 38.59 -0.99 -9.78
N PRO A 640 38.28 -1.22 -8.49
CA PRO A 640 37.41 -0.32 -7.72
C PRO A 640 37.97 1.11 -7.68
N ARG A 641 37.08 2.09 -7.55
CA ARG A 641 37.46 3.51 -7.42
C ARG A 641 38.34 3.73 -6.19
N THR A 642 39.38 4.55 -6.34
CA THR A 642 40.40 4.79 -5.30
C THR A 642 39.99 5.81 -4.25
N ASP A 643 39.22 6.82 -4.66
CA ASP A 643 38.81 7.95 -3.81
C ASP A 643 37.32 7.82 -3.46
N LEU A 644 37.03 6.90 -2.54
CA LEU A 644 35.67 6.61 -2.08
C LEU A 644 35.42 7.27 -0.71
N PRO A 645 34.28 7.95 -0.51
CA PRO A 645 33.91 8.54 0.79
C PRO A 645 33.64 7.46 1.86
N HIS A 646 33.31 7.87 3.09
CA HIS A 646 32.94 6.91 4.14
C HIS A 646 31.57 6.27 3.84
N LEU A 647 31.47 4.95 4.09
CA LEU A 647 30.25 4.17 3.87
C LEU A 647 29.07 4.64 4.72
N LEU A 648 29.37 5.03 5.96
CA LEU A 648 28.43 5.55 6.95
C LEU A 648 28.81 7.00 7.25
N VAL A 649 27.84 7.89 7.14
CA VAL A 649 27.96 9.32 7.50
C VAL A 649 26.99 9.61 8.63
N HIS A 650 27.42 10.34 9.64
CA HIS A 650 26.56 10.64 10.78
C HIS A 650 25.57 11.77 10.43
N LEU A 651 24.32 11.68 10.90
CA LEU A 651 23.27 12.66 10.51
C LEU A 651 23.53 14.09 10.96
N ARG A 652 24.48 14.33 11.87
CA ARG A 652 24.90 15.68 12.28
C ARG A 652 25.88 16.33 11.31
N GLU A 653 26.52 15.53 10.44
CA GLU A 653 27.55 15.98 9.49
C GLU A 653 26.95 16.33 8.11
N ARG A 654 25.78 15.76 7.78
CA ARG A 654 25.08 15.97 6.50
C ARG A 654 23.94 16.98 6.67
N GLN A 655 23.89 18.03 5.87
CA GLN A 655 22.72 18.92 5.83
C GLN A 655 21.50 18.23 5.18
N PRO A 656 20.27 18.39 5.73
CA PRO A 656 19.06 17.83 5.15
C PRO A 656 18.56 18.64 3.95
N GLU A 657 17.92 17.97 2.99
CA GLU A 657 17.15 18.63 1.94
C GLU A 657 15.93 19.37 2.53
N LYS A 658 15.54 20.52 1.96
CA LYS A 658 14.33 21.26 2.38
C LYS A 658 13.06 20.53 1.93
N LEU A 659 12.30 20.01 2.90
CA LEU A 659 11.07 19.23 2.68
C LEU A 659 9.87 19.82 3.42
N HIS A 660 8.67 19.72 2.82
CA HIS A 660 7.41 20.20 3.39
C HIS A 660 6.55 19.08 3.99
N TYR A 661 6.78 17.82 3.57
CA TYR A 661 6.05 16.67 4.06
C TYR A 661 6.86 15.37 4.03
N LEU A 662 6.53 14.46 4.95
CA LEU A 662 6.89 13.05 4.88
C LEU A 662 5.67 12.21 4.51
N GLY A 663 5.85 11.25 3.63
CA GLY A 663 4.79 10.37 3.15
C GLY A 663 5.10 8.89 3.33
N VAL A 664 4.07 8.06 3.44
CA VAL A 664 4.17 6.59 3.47
C VAL A 664 3.13 5.96 2.55
N SER A 665 3.46 4.80 1.97
CA SER A 665 2.55 3.99 1.15
C SER A 665 2.72 2.52 1.52
N PHE A 666 1.67 1.86 2.00
CA PHE A 666 1.75 0.49 2.53
C PHE A 666 0.42 -0.28 2.41
N GLY A 667 0.47 -1.60 2.57
CA GLY A 667 -0.73 -2.46 2.67
C GLY A 667 -1.43 -2.26 4.01
N LEU A 668 -2.72 -1.90 3.97
CA LEU A 668 -3.47 -1.44 5.13
C LEU A 668 -3.76 -2.58 6.11
N THR A 669 -2.93 -2.66 7.16
CA THR A 669 -3.12 -3.54 8.32
C THR A 669 -3.29 -2.73 9.61
N LEU A 670 -3.96 -3.30 10.61
CA LEU A 670 -4.18 -2.64 11.90
C LEU A 670 -2.88 -2.33 12.65
N GLU A 671 -1.87 -3.19 12.54
CA GLU A 671 -0.56 -3.00 13.18
C GLU A 671 0.21 -1.83 12.54
N LEU A 672 0.33 -1.80 11.20
CA LEU A 672 1.03 -0.73 10.49
C LEU A 672 0.28 0.60 10.57
N PHE A 673 -1.06 0.60 10.48
CA PHE A 673 -1.83 1.83 10.61
C PHE A 673 -1.63 2.48 11.99
N ARG A 674 -1.69 1.70 13.07
CA ARG A 674 -1.44 2.19 14.44
C ARG A 674 -0.01 2.70 14.63
N PHE A 675 0.97 2.04 14.01
CA PHE A 675 2.37 2.49 14.02
C PHE A 675 2.49 3.88 13.39
N TRP A 676 2.01 4.09 12.17
CA TRP A 676 2.10 5.39 11.49
C TRP A 676 1.25 6.48 12.16
N TRP A 677 0.06 6.14 12.66
CA TRP A 677 -0.80 7.05 13.41
C TRP A 677 -0.12 7.59 14.67
N LYS A 678 0.58 6.73 15.43
CA LYS A 678 1.39 7.15 16.59
C LYS A 678 2.47 8.17 16.23
N HIS A 679 3.00 8.11 15.00
CA HIS A 679 4.03 9.02 14.47
C HIS A 679 3.48 10.29 13.81
N LYS A 680 2.20 10.63 14.04
CA LYS A 680 1.48 11.80 13.50
C LYS A 680 1.27 11.79 11.98
N PHE A 681 1.37 10.63 11.32
CA PHE A 681 0.93 10.49 9.93
C PHE A 681 -0.59 10.37 9.88
N ALA A 682 -1.22 11.07 8.94
CA ALA A 682 -2.67 11.04 8.73
C ALA A 682 -3.01 10.56 7.29
N PRO A 683 -4.03 9.71 7.11
CA PRO A 683 -4.36 9.13 5.81
C PRO A 683 -5.02 10.15 4.87
N PHE A 684 -4.68 10.09 3.58
CA PHE A 684 -5.34 10.86 2.51
C PHE A 684 -5.95 10.00 1.41
N TYR A 685 -5.50 8.74 1.26
CA TYR A 685 -5.97 7.83 0.23
C TYR A 685 -5.96 6.37 0.70
N ILE A 686 -7.01 5.63 0.36
CA ILE A 686 -7.10 4.17 0.50
C ILE A 686 -7.65 3.62 -0.82
N GLY A 687 -6.93 2.69 -1.44
CA GLY A 687 -7.31 2.05 -2.70
C GLY A 687 -8.57 1.20 -2.57
N HIS A 688 -9.53 1.37 -3.49
CA HIS A 688 -10.82 0.67 -3.42
C HIS A 688 -10.67 -0.84 -3.68
N VAL A 689 -9.75 -1.22 -4.57
CA VAL A 689 -9.48 -2.63 -4.92
C VAL A 689 -8.30 -3.12 -4.07
N PRO A 690 -8.42 -4.24 -3.34
CA PRO A 690 -7.29 -4.84 -2.64
C PRO A 690 -6.28 -5.37 -3.66
N SER A 691 -4.99 -5.31 -3.31
CA SER A 691 -3.93 -5.90 -4.15
C SER A 691 -4.13 -7.41 -4.25
N ALA A 692 -4.13 -7.95 -5.47
CA ALA A 692 -4.24 -9.40 -5.71
C ALA A 692 -3.11 -10.22 -5.03
N VAL A 693 -1.99 -9.57 -4.70
CA VAL A 693 -0.81 -10.24 -4.11
C VAL A 693 -0.90 -10.31 -2.58
N THR A 694 -1.35 -9.25 -1.90
CA THR A 694 -1.42 -9.17 -0.43
C THR A 694 -2.82 -9.38 0.12
N GLY A 695 -3.87 -9.24 -0.70
CA GLY A 695 -5.26 -9.19 -0.25
C GLY A 695 -5.63 -7.89 0.49
N GLU A 696 -4.71 -6.93 0.57
CA GLU A 696 -4.85 -5.71 1.37
C GLU A 696 -5.07 -4.48 0.48
N HIS A 697 -5.81 -3.49 0.99
CA HIS A 697 -5.96 -2.19 0.35
C HIS A 697 -4.69 -1.37 0.52
N THR A 698 -4.21 -0.70 -0.54
CA THR A 698 -3.08 0.24 -0.42
C THR A 698 -3.54 1.51 0.30
N CYS A 699 -2.85 1.90 1.36
CA CYS A 699 -3.07 3.16 2.08
C CYS A 699 -1.89 4.11 1.89
N MET A 700 -2.18 5.39 1.66
CA MET A 700 -1.18 6.46 1.68
C MET A 700 -1.49 7.46 2.80
N MET A 701 -0.48 7.75 3.61
CA MET A 701 -0.56 8.69 4.73
C MET A 701 0.53 9.74 4.59
N LEU A 702 0.26 10.94 5.12
CA LEU A 702 1.13 12.10 5.05
C LEU A 702 1.30 12.70 6.45
N ARG A 703 2.50 13.13 6.77
CA ARG A 703 2.84 13.99 7.91
C ARG A 703 3.39 15.31 7.34
N PRO A 704 2.78 16.47 7.62
CA PRO A 704 3.39 17.75 7.30
C PRO A 704 4.65 17.96 8.17
N LEU A 705 5.65 18.64 7.61
CA LEU A 705 6.83 19.10 8.34
C LEU A 705 6.69 20.59 8.64
N ASN A 706 7.25 21.00 9.79
CA ASN A 706 7.29 22.41 10.16
C ASN A 706 8.30 23.13 9.24
N SER A 707 7.77 23.87 8.27
CA SER A 707 8.55 24.70 7.34
C SER A 707 8.07 26.15 7.47
N ASN A 708 9.00 27.10 7.44
CA ASN A 708 8.74 28.52 7.67
C ASN A 708 7.89 29.20 6.58
N GLU A 709 7.51 28.47 5.53
CA GLU A 709 6.77 28.96 4.36
C GLU A 709 5.25 28.95 4.55
N PHE A 710 4.72 28.28 5.58
CA PHE A 710 3.28 28.18 5.84
C PHE A 710 2.88 28.80 7.17
N GLU A 711 2.11 29.89 7.14
CA GLU A 711 1.43 30.40 8.32
C GLU A 711 0.36 29.41 8.80
N VAL A 712 0.65 28.69 9.90
CA VAL A 712 -0.33 27.80 10.53
C VAL A 712 -1.34 28.63 11.33
N HIS A 713 -2.48 28.95 10.72
CA HIS A 713 -3.59 29.59 11.42
C HIS A 713 -4.23 28.64 12.44
N GLY A 714 -3.77 28.71 13.70
CA GLY A 714 -4.35 28.04 14.86
C GLY A 714 -3.62 26.75 15.28
N SER A 715 -4.10 26.12 16.35
CA SER A 715 -3.49 24.91 16.93
C SER A 715 -3.84 23.61 16.20
N ASP A 716 -4.00 23.64 14.86
CA ASP A 716 -4.33 22.45 14.06
C ASP A 716 -3.07 21.57 13.91
N GLN A 717 -3.06 20.41 14.58
CA GLN A 717 -1.91 19.47 14.65
C GLN A 717 -1.37 18.98 13.30
N TRP A 718 -2.09 19.21 12.21
CA TRP A 718 -1.77 18.80 10.85
C TRP A 718 -1.55 19.97 9.87
N GLY A 719 -1.40 21.21 10.36
CA GLY A 719 -1.03 22.38 9.54
C GLY A 719 -1.84 22.49 8.23
N PHE A 720 -1.15 22.67 7.10
CA PHE A 720 -1.77 22.77 5.77
C PHE A 720 -2.59 21.52 5.36
N PHE A 721 -2.32 20.35 5.94
CA PHE A 721 -3.00 19.10 5.60
C PHE A 721 -4.36 18.92 6.31
N GLY A 722 -4.63 19.70 7.37
CA GLY A 722 -5.87 19.61 8.17
C GLY A 722 -7.19 19.67 7.37
N PRO A 723 -7.37 20.62 6.42
CA PRO A 723 -8.56 20.68 5.56
C PRO A 723 -8.75 19.43 4.68
N PHE A 724 -7.67 18.92 4.10
CA PHE A 724 -7.69 17.73 3.25
C PHE A 724 -8.04 16.47 4.04
N TYR A 725 -7.53 16.34 5.27
CA TYR A 725 -7.91 15.25 6.17
C TYR A 725 -9.40 15.29 6.54
N LYS A 726 -9.96 16.48 6.79
CA LYS A 726 -11.41 16.68 7.03
C LYS A 726 -12.24 16.25 5.80
N VAL A 727 -11.75 16.46 4.57
CA VAL A 727 -12.38 15.94 3.32
C VAL A 727 -12.22 14.42 3.21
N PHE A 728 -11.05 13.86 3.52
CA PHE A 728 -10.81 12.42 3.52
C PHE A 728 -11.75 11.68 4.47
N LYS A 729 -11.88 12.10 5.74
CA LYS A 729 -12.82 11.48 6.71
C LYS A 729 -14.25 11.39 6.13
N ARG A 730 -14.73 12.48 5.48
CA ARG A 730 -16.07 12.53 4.85
C ARG A 730 -16.20 11.60 3.64
N LYS A 731 -15.16 11.43 2.83
CA LYS A 731 -15.14 10.45 1.71
C LYS A 731 -15.12 9.02 2.24
N PHE A 732 -14.22 8.71 3.18
CA PHE A 732 -14.06 7.37 3.76
C PHE A 732 -15.35 6.89 4.45
N ALA A 733 -16.01 7.76 5.24
CA ALA A 733 -17.30 7.44 5.88
C ALA A 733 -18.41 7.08 4.88
N ARG A 734 -18.36 7.57 3.63
CA ARG A 734 -19.28 7.17 2.55
C ARG A 734 -18.85 5.88 1.86
N GLN A 735 -17.54 5.64 1.74
CA GLN A 735 -16.97 4.44 1.10
C GLN A 735 -17.12 3.17 1.96
N LEU A 736 -17.20 3.30 3.30
CA LEU A 736 -17.46 2.18 4.23
C LEU A 736 -18.73 1.38 3.88
N THR A 737 -19.74 2.05 3.30
CA THR A 737 -21.01 1.41 2.89
C THR A 737 -20.88 0.54 1.64
N TYR A 738 -19.87 0.78 0.79
CA TYR A 738 -19.74 0.13 -0.53
C TYR A 738 -18.44 -0.67 -0.65
N CYS A 739 -17.29 0.00 -0.67
CA CYS A 739 -16.00 -0.63 -0.99
C CYS A 739 -15.38 -1.34 0.22
N PHE A 740 -15.67 -0.87 1.45
CA PHE A 740 -15.02 -1.36 2.67
C PHE A 740 -16.00 -2.05 3.63
N ARG A 741 -17.09 -2.64 3.10
CA ARG A 741 -18.11 -3.39 3.88
C ARG A 741 -17.53 -4.58 4.65
N THR A 742 -16.52 -5.24 4.08
CA THR A 742 -15.82 -6.41 4.64
C THR A 742 -14.56 -6.05 5.46
N MET A 743 -14.22 -4.76 5.59
CA MET A 743 -13.07 -4.32 6.38
C MET A 743 -13.30 -4.58 7.88
N GLU A 744 -12.27 -5.03 8.61
CA GLU A 744 -12.36 -5.24 10.06
C GLU A 744 -12.77 -3.94 10.77
N TYR A 745 -13.82 -4.01 11.59
CA TYR A 745 -14.37 -2.85 12.31
C TYR A 745 -13.32 -2.11 13.16
N LYS A 746 -12.33 -2.82 13.73
CA LYS A 746 -11.24 -2.21 14.51
C LYS A 746 -10.36 -1.30 13.67
N LEU A 747 -10.10 -1.71 12.42
CA LEU A 747 -9.34 -0.93 11.44
C LEU A 747 -10.17 0.28 10.99
N ALA A 748 -11.43 0.07 10.61
CA ALA A 748 -12.34 1.16 10.21
C ALA A 748 -12.51 2.23 11.31
N MET A 749 -12.65 1.82 12.59
CA MET A 749 -12.67 2.73 13.74
C MET A 749 -11.35 3.51 13.87
N SER A 750 -10.20 2.85 13.73
CA SER A 750 -8.90 3.54 13.82
C SER A 750 -8.64 4.53 12.68
N VAL A 751 -9.14 4.27 11.47
CA VAL A 751 -8.98 5.18 10.31
C VAL A 751 -9.87 6.42 10.41
N LEU A 752 -11.10 6.26 10.92
CA LEU A 752 -12.00 7.39 11.16
C LEU A 752 -11.53 8.28 12.31
N ASP A 753 -10.91 7.67 13.33
CA ASP A 753 -10.58 8.28 14.63
C ASP A 753 -11.70 9.23 15.12
N PRO A 754 -12.88 8.68 15.47
CA PRO A 754 -14.00 9.50 15.91
C PRO A 754 -13.78 9.97 17.35
N LYS A 755 -14.19 11.21 17.65
CA LYS A 755 -14.35 11.66 19.04
C LYS A 755 -15.45 10.83 19.70
N ILE A 756 -15.05 10.02 20.69
CA ILE A 756 -15.95 9.14 21.47
C ILE A 756 -16.30 9.77 22.82
N ASN A 757 -15.35 10.53 23.37
CA ASN A 757 -15.52 11.29 24.61
C ASN A 757 -15.70 12.77 24.23
N PHE A 758 -16.82 13.35 24.66
CA PHE A 758 -17.09 14.79 24.63
C PHE A 758 -17.00 15.27 26.09
N THR A 759 -16.34 16.40 26.33
CA THR A 759 -16.24 17.00 27.68
C THR A 759 -17.55 17.67 28.07
N ASP A 760 -17.77 17.90 29.38
CA ASP A 760 -19.05 18.45 29.86
C ASP A 760 -19.40 19.84 29.26
N MET A 761 -18.39 20.66 28.94
CA MET A 761 -18.58 21.92 28.19
C MET A 761 -19.00 21.75 26.72
N GLU A 762 -18.81 20.57 26.12
CA GLU A 762 -19.26 20.24 24.76
C GLU A 762 -20.58 19.44 24.74
N LEU A 763 -21.03 18.99 25.92
CA LEU A 763 -22.30 18.28 26.12
C LEU A 763 -23.47 19.24 26.36
N GLU A 764 -23.19 20.46 26.84
CA GLU A 764 -24.16 21.56 26.78
C GLU A 764 -24.29 22.09 25.34
N PRO A 765 -25.51 22.36 24.85
CA PRO A 765 -25.67 22.97 23.54
C PRO A 765 -25.02 24.36 23.56
N PRO A 766 -24.20 24.73 22.57
CA PRO A 766 -23.53 26.03 22.58
C PRO A 766 -24.59 27.14 22.60
N SER A 767 -24.50 28.01 23.62
CA SER A 767 -25.45 29.11 23.86
C SER A 767 -25.49 30.14 22.73
N PHE A 768 -24.54 30.05 21.79
CA PHE A 768 -24.62 30.64 20.46
C PHE A 768 -24.60 29.53 19.39
N THR A 769 -25.62 29.51 18.53
CA THR A 769 -25.85 28.61 17.35
C THR A 769 -26.70 27.33 17.50
N SER A 770 -27.49 27.19 18.56
CA SER A 770 -28.56 26.17 18.65
C SER A 770 -29.48 26.13 17.42
N GLU A 771 -29.87 27.29 16.88
CA GLU A 771 -30.71 27.42 15.67
C GLU A 771 -30.13 26.77 14.40
N GLY A 772 -28.80 26.70 14.27
CA GLY A 772 -28.15 26.18 13.05
C GLY A 772 -28.03 24.67 13.04
N ILE A 773 -27.81 24.08 14.22
CA ILE A 773 -27.65 22.63 14.41
C ILE A 773 -28.99 21.93 14.14
N TRP A 774 -30.08 22.42 14.73
CA TRP A 774 -31.40 21.83 14.53
C TRP A 774 -31.91 21.92 13.10
N ARG A 775 -31.81 23.08 12.44
CA ARG A 775 -32.21 23.22 11.03
C ARG A 775 -31.47 22.22 10.13
N SER A 776 -30.17 22.00 10.38
CA SER A 776 -29.39 20.98 9.67
C SER A 776 -29.74 19.53 10.04
N LEU A 777 -30.46 19.28 11.14
CA LEU A 777 -30.90 17.96 11.60
C LEU A 777 -32.36 17.68 11.18
N SER A 778 -33.23 18.68 11.14
CA SER A 778 -34.62 18.59 10.69
C SER A 778 -34.75 18.33 9.18
N ASP A 779 -33.74 18.71 8.40
CA ASP A 779 -33.64 18.35 6.97
C ASP A 779 -33.31 16.84 6.78
N ASP A 780 -32.61 16.22 7.73
CA ASP A 780 -32.15 14.81 7.69
C ASP A 780 -33.05 13.85 8.51
N ILE A 781 -33.87 14.34 9.46
CA ILE A 781 -34.68 13.53 10.39
C ILE A 781 -36.12 14.08 10.47
N SER A 782 -37.13 13.25 10.17
CA SER A 782 -38.54 13.65 10.24
C SER A 782 -39.16 13.51 11.63
N ALA A 783 -40.30 14.17 11.85
CA ALA A 783 -41.11 13.98 13.06
C ALA A 783 -41.63 12.54 13.23
N PHE A 784 -41.75 11.77 12.13
CA PHE A 784 -42.10 10.35 12.19
C PHE A 784 -40.93 9.50 12.68
N ASP A 785 -39.70 9.81 12.24
CA ASP A 785 -38.48 9.13 12.70
C ASP A 785 -38.22 9.37 14.18
N MET A 786 -38.45 10.60 14.66
CA MET A 786 -38.40 10.93 16.10
C MET A 786 -39.43 10.13 16.92
N LYS A 787 -40.64 9.89 16.37
CA LYS A 787 -41.63 9.02 17.01
C LYS A 787 -41.17 7.56 17.00
N MET A 788 -40.71 7.01 15.87
CA MET A 788 -40.21 5.63 15.80
C MET A 788 -39.05 5.40 16.77
N LEU A 789 -38.15 6.37 16.89
CA LEU A 789 -37.00 6.30 17.77
C LEU A 789 -37.39 6.38 19.26
N LYS A 790 -38.48 7.08 19.59
CA LYS A 790 -39.12 7.00 20.91
C LYS A 790 -39.76 5.64 21.16
N ASP A 791 -40.63 5.18 20.25
CA ASP A 791 -41.33 3.89 20.37
C ASP A 791 -40.33 2.72 20.47
N PHE A 792 -39.18 2.81 19.80
CA PHE A 792 -38.05 1.88 19.95
C PHE A 792 -37.31 2.02 21.29
N ALA A 793 -37.10 3.25 21.79
CA ALA A 793 -36.55 3.45 23.14
C ALA A 793 -37.47 2.88 24.23
N ASP A 794 -38.78 2.93 24.05
CA ASP A 794 -39.76 2.31 24.95
C ASP A 794 -39.89 0.78 24.75
N ASN A 795 -39.00 0.18 23.94
CA ASN A 795 -38.96 -1.25 23.58
C ASN A 795 -40.22 -1.78 22.85
N LEU A 796 -41.01 -0.90 22.20
CA LEU A 796 -42.26 -1.26 21.52
C LEU A 796 -42.07 -1.72 20.06
N LEU A 797 -40.86 -1.51 19.50
CA LEU A 797 -40.53 -1.80 18.10
C LEU A 797 -39.33 -2.74 17.96
N ASP A 798 -39.37 -3.57 16.92
CA ASP A 798 -38.27 -4.45 16.54
C ASP A 798 -37.11 -3.69 15.85
N TYR A 799 -35.88 -4.19 16.03
CA TYR A 799 -34.65 -3.59 15.47
C TYR A 799 -34.69 -3.40 13.94
N ARG A 800 -35.51 -4.19 13.23
CA ARG A 800 -35.64 -4.14 11.77
C ARG A 800 -36.23 -2.83 11.28
N VAL A 801 -37.19 -2.26 12.01
CA VAL A 801 -37.83 -0.97 11.67
C VAL A 801 -36.83 0.18 11.77
N MET A 802 -35.88 0.08 12.71
CA MET A 802 -34.82 1.08 12.89
C MET A 802 -33.72 1.02 11.82
N SER A 803 -33.68 -0.01 10.97
CA SER A 803 -32.57 -0.23 10.02
C SER A 803 -32.40 0.88 8.98
N GLU A 804 -33.47 1.62 8.66
CA GLU A 804 -33.42 2.77 7.74
C GLU A 804 -32.87 4.04 8.41
N LEU A 805 -33.12 4.21 9.71
CA LEU A 805 -32.72 5.40 10.48
C LEU A 805 -31.29 5.32 11.03
N VAL A 806 -30.82 4.12 11.37
CA VAL A 806 -29.47 3.90 11.93
C VAL A 806 -28.33 4.43 11.02
N PRO A 807 -28.36 4.27 9.68
CA PRO A 807 -27.34 4.84 8.80
C PRO A 807 -27.32 6.37 8.80
N ILE A 808 -28.47 7.03 8.97
CA ILE A 808 -28.58 8.49 9.06
C ILE A 808 -27.93 8.95 10.37
N LEU A 809 -28.37 8.40 11.50
CA LEU A 809 -27.80 8.72 12.82
C LEU A 809 -26.30 8.45 12.90
N ALA A 810 -25.83 7.33 12.36
CA ALA A 810 -24.40 7.01 12.29
C ALA A 810 -23.63 8.05 11.46
N ARG A 811 -24.12 8.45 10.28
CA ARG A 811 -23.48 9.48 9.44
C ARG A 811 -23.39 10.84 10.12
N ILE A 812 -24.37 11.20 10.94
CA ILE A 812 -24.36 12.48 11.68
C ILE A 812 -23.41 12.37 12.89
N TYR A 813 -23.44 11.25 13.62
CA TYR A 813 -22.53 10.97 14.73
C TYR A 813 -21.05 10.99 14.30
N PHE A 814 -20.68 10.23 13.27
CA PHE A 814 -19.32 10.18 12.73
C PHE A 814 -18.89 11.46 11.98
N ARG A 815 -19.75 12.49 11.91
CA ARG A 815 -19.40 13.86 11.48
C ARG A 815 -19.15 14.81 12.67
N GLU A 816 -19.15 14.31 13.90
CA GLU A 816 -19.04 15.09 15.14
C GLU A 816 -20.20 16.10 15.33
N LYS A 817 -21.34 15.88 14.65
CA LYS A 817 -22.56 16.73 14.79
C LYS A 817 -23.50 16.30 15.92
N LEU A 818 -23.32 15.10 16.48
CA LEU A 818 -24.06 14.59 17.64
C LEU A 818 -23.06 14.31 18.77
N PRO A 819 -22.81 15.27 19.68
CA PRO A 819 -21.94 15.08 20.84
C PRO A 819 -22.61 14.17 21.88
N VAL A 820 -22.59 12.86 21.63
CA VAL A 820 -23.16 11.83 22.50
C VAL A 820 -22.06 10.87 22.91
N THR A 821 -21.73 10.81 24.20
CA THR A 821 -20.69 9.89 24.68
C THR A 821 -21.12 8.44 24.54
N LEU A 822 -20.40 7.67 23.71
CA LEU A 822 -20.59 6.23 23.52
C LEU A 822 -19.39 5.48 24.14
N SER A 823 -19.56 4.20 24.50
CA SER A 823 -18.38 3.35 24.75
C SER A 823 -17.74 2.93 23.41
N TYR A 824 -16.45 2.55 23.41
CA TYR A 824 -15.80 2.07 22.18
C TYR A 824 -16.56 0.91 21.52
N ALA A 825 -17.10 -0.03 22.31
CA ALA A 825 -17.94 -1.12 21.83
C ALA A 825 -19.29 -0.66 21.26
N GLN A 826 -19.88 0.40 21.82
CA GLN A 826 -21.09 1.03 21.28
C GLN A 826 -20.82 1.74 19.95
N ALA A 827 -19.72 2.50 19.86
CA ALA A 827 -19.30 3.18 18.64
C ALA A 827 -18.93 2.20 17.52
N SER A 828 -18.22 1.10 17.82
CA SER A 828 -17.92 0.07 16.83
C SER A 828 -19.20 -0.64 16.34
N LEU A 829 -20.17 -0.89 17.22
CA LEU A 829 -21.45 -1.49 16.83
C LEU A 829 -22.24 -0.56 15.89
N LEU A 830 -22.27 0.74 16.21
CA LEU A 830 -22.90 1.76 15.36
C LEU A 830 -22.21 1.88 14.00
N LEU A 831 -20.89 1.71 13.92
CA LEU A 831 -20.15 1.66 12.67
C LEU A 831 -20.56 0.44 11.82
N CYS A 832 -20.57 -0.76 12.41
CA CYS A 832 -20.92 -1.99 11.70
C CYS A 832 -22.36 -1.96 11.17
N MET A 833 -23.32 -1.54 12.01
CA MET A 833 -24.74 -1.49 11.63
C MET A 833 -25.08 -0.32 10.71
N GLY A 834 -24.53 0.88 10.96
CA GLY A 834 -24.94 2.10 10.28
C GLY A 834 -24.06 2.53 9.10
N LEU A 835 -22.74 2.32 9.17
CA LEU A 835 -21.83 2.70 8.08
C LEU A 835 -21.50 1.52 7.15
N GLN A 836 -21.20 0.35 7.69
CA GLN A 836 -20.89 -0.85 6.88
C GLN A 836 -22.14 -1.67 6.48
N LEU A 837 -23.30 -1.42 7.08
CA LEU A 837 -24.55 -2.16 6.84
C LEU A 837 -24.33 -3.69 6.95
N GLN A 838 -23.66 -4.14 8.02
CA GLN A 838 -23.45 -5.57 8.29
C GLN A 838 -24.62 -6.17 9.07
N ASP A 839 -24.96 -7.41 8.75
CA ASP A 839 -25.95 -8.19 9.48
C ASP A 839 -25.45 -8.64 10.85
N ILE A 840 -26.37 -8.87 11.79
CA ILE A 840 -26.06 -9.25 13.18
C ILE A 840 -25.25 -10.55 13.25
N THR A 841 -25.43 -11.48 12.31
CA THR A 841 -24.63 -12.71 12.19
C THR A 841 -23.16 -12.41 11.90
N CYS A 842 -22.89 -11.55 10.91
CA CYS A 842 -21.53 -11.11 10.58
C CYS A 842 -20.88 -10.34 11.73
N ILE A 843 -21.66 -9.50 12.44
CA ILE A 843 -21.18 -8.79 13.64
C ILE A 843 -20.85 -9.78 14.76
N GLN A 844 -21.66 -10.82 14.98
CA GLN A 844 -21.41 -11.88 15.96
C GLN A 844 -20.11 -12.63 15.67
N GLU A 845 -19.84 -12.99 14.41
CA GLU A 845 -18.58 -13.62 13.99
C GLU A 845 -17.35 -12.72 14.22
N GLN A 846 -17.43 -11.43 13.83
CA GLN A 846 -16.32 -10.48 13.94
C GLN A 846 -16.03 -10.05 15.40
N THR A 847 -17.07 -9.81 16.19
CA THR A 847 -16.93 -9.30 17.56
C THR A 847 -16.79 -10.40 18.61
N LYS A 848 -17.16 -11.65 18.27
CA LYS A 848 -17.30 -12.79 19.18
C LYS A 848 -18.28 -12.53 20.35
N LEU A 849 -19.21 -11.60 20.18
CA LEU A 849 -20.26 -11.30 21.16
C LEU A 849 -21.54 -12.07 20.83
N GLU A 850 -22.27 -12.48 21.86
CA GLU A 850 -23.58 -13.11 21.68
C GLU A 850 -24.61 -12.10 21.13
N ARG A 851 -25.54 -12.63 20.31
CA ARG A 851 -26.62 -11.86 19.69
C ARG A 851 -27.46 -11.03 20.69
N THR A 852 -27.70 -11.56 21.89
CA THR A 852 -28.41 -10.90 22.99
C THR A 852 -27.66 -9.65 23.48
N GLN A 853 -26.35 -9.75 23.64
CA GLN A 853 -25.47 -8.67 24.08
C GLN A 853 -25.43 -7.55 23.03
N ILE A 854 -25.30 -7.91 21.76
CA ILE A 854 -25.33 -6.99 20.61
C ILE A 854 -26.62 -6.17 20.60
N LEU A 855 -27.79 -6.81 20.71
CA LEU A 855 -29.09 -6.12 20.76
C LEU A 855 -29.21 -5.22 22.00
N SER A 856 -28.72 -5.65 23.17
CA SER A 856 -28.73 -4.82 24.39
C SER A 856 -27.88 -3.56 24.26
N LEU A 857 -26.75 -3.62 23.56
CA LEU A 857 -25.90 -2.47 23.28
C LEU A 857 -26.57 -1.53 22.27
N PHE A 858 -27.19 -2.08 21.23
CA PHE A 858 -27.93 -1.31 20.23
C PHE A 858 -29.08 -0.49 20.86
N VAL A 859 -29.91 -1.10 21.72
CA VAL A 859 -30.98 -0.39 22.45
C VAL A 859 -30.41 0.72 23.33
N LYS A 860 -29.27 0.51 24.01
CA LYS A 860 -28.59 1.54 24.81
C LYS A 860 -28.11 2.73 23.96
N ILE A 861 -27.66 2.50 22.72
CA ILE A 861 -27.25 3.58 21.80
C ILE A 861 -28.47 4.40 21.38
N MET A 862 -29.55 3.75 20.92
CA MET A 862 -30.77 4.45 20.49
C MET A 862 -31.40 5.25 21.63
N LYS A 863 -31.38 4.74 22.88
CA LYS A 863 -31.81 5.48 24.08
C LYS A 863 -31.00 6.76 24.32
N LYS A 864 -29.68 6.72 24.10
CA LYS A 864 -28.83 7.91 24.21
C LYS A 864 -29.15 8.94 23.12
N PHE A 865 -29.30 8.51 21.86
CA PHE A 865 -29.71 9.40 20.77
C PHE A 865 -31.10 10.00 21.01
N HIS A 866 -32.06 9.21 21.51
CA HIS A 866 -33.39 9.73 21.89
C HIS A 866 -33.30 10.81 22.96
N LYS A 867 -32.57 10.54 24.06
CA LYS A 867 -32.42 11.51 25.15
C LYS A 867 -31.79 12.82 24.67
N TYR A 868 -30.76 12.75 23.81
CA TYR A 868 -30.10 13.93 23.27
C TYR A 868 -31.03 14.72 22.33
N LEU A 869 -31.58 14.08 21.30
CA LEU A 869 -32.48 14.72 20.34
C LEU A 869 -33.76 15.26 21.00
N TYR A 870 -34.34 14.53 21.96
CA TYR A 870 -35.49 15.04 22.72
C TYR A 870 -35.12 16.24 23.61
N GLY A 871 -33.90 16.25 24.18
CA GLY A 871 -33.37 17.36 24.96
C GLY A 871 -33.25 18.64 24.14
N ILE A 872 -32.56 18.61 23.00
CA ILE A 872 -32.43 19.82 22.18
C ILE A 872 -33.80 20.25 21.61
N ALA A 873 -34.71 19.32 21.28
CA ALA A 873 -36.04 19.67 20.75
C ALA A 873 -36.91 20.34 21.82
N SER A 874 -36.81 19.86 23.06
CA SER A 874 -37.46 20.49 24.22
C SER A 874 -36.90 21.88 24.47
N ASN A 875 -35.58 22.08 24.35
CA ASN A 875 -34.95 23.39 24.49
C ASN A 875 -35.38 24.37 23.39
N GLU A 876 -35.52 23.92 22.14
CA GLU A 876 -36.05 24.75 21.05
C GLU A 876 -37.51 25.14 21.30
N ILE A 877 -38.35 24.18 21.71
CA ILE A 877 -39.74 24.45 22.12
C ILE A 877 -39.79 25.47 23.27
N LEU A 878 -38.97 25.31 24.31
CA LEU A 878 -38.87 26.25 25.43
C LEU A 878 -38.42 27.65 24.98
N SER A 879 -37.44 27.76 24.06
CA SER A 879 -36.99 29.04 23.52
C SER A 879 -38.00 29.73 22.58
N SER A 880 -38.92 28.95 22.00
CA SER A 880 -40.00 29.45 21.12
C SER A 880 -41.31 29.75 21.87
N LEU A 881 -41.43 29.28 23.12
CA LEU A 881 -42.49 29.70 24.03
C LEU A 881 -42.16 31.11 24.56
N PRO A 882 -43.14 32.04 24.65
CA PRO A 882 -42.88 33.36 25.19
C PRO A 882 -42.60 33.25 26.70
N GLU A 883 -41.38 33.61 27.11
CA GLU A 883 -41.04 33.75 28.52
C GLU A 883 -41.97 34.77 29.20
N ILE A 884 -42.73 34.31 30.20
CA ILE A 884 -43.35 35.21 31.16
C ILE A 884 -42.19 35.75 32.00
N LYS A 885 -41.88 37.05 31.85
CA LYS A 885 -40.83 37.71 32.65
C LYS A 885 -41.15 37.63 34.15
N GLU A 886 -40.60 36.64 34.83
CA GLU A 886 -40.41 36.72 36.27
C GLU A 886 -39.46 37.88 36.55
N ARG A 887 -39.97 38.90 37.23
CA ARG A 887 -39.19 40.09 37.60
C ARG A 887 -38.22 39.72 38.71
N HIS A 888 -37.02 39.27 38.35
CA HIS A 888 -35.90 39.22 39.28
C HIS A 888 -35.63 40.63 39.83
N LEU A 889 -35.98 40.86 41.09
CA LEU A 889 -35.64 42.08 41.81
C LEU A 889 -34.16 42.00 42.23
N VAL A 890 -33.30 42.61 41.43
CA VAL A 890 -31.89 42.85 41.77
C VAL A 890 -31.81 44.11 42.64
N PRO A 891 -31.04 44.15 43.74
CA PRO A 891 -30.84 45.38 44.50
C PRO A 891 -30.13 46.43 43.62
N HIS A 892 -30.71 47.62 43.49
CA HIS A 892 -30.01 48.74 42.86
C HIS A 892 -28.76 49.10 43.67
N SER A 893 -27.64 49.35 42.99
CA SER A 893 -26.36 49.74 43.60
C SER A 893 -26.28 51.21 44.02
N ILE A 894 -27.40 51.93 43.91
CA ILE A 894 -27.56 53.37 44.14
C ILE A 894 -28.65 53.52 45.20
N SER A 895 -28.46 54.41 46.18
CA SER A 895 -29.48 54.60 47.20
C SER A 895 -30.71 55.30 46.61
N VAL A 896 -31.90 55.00 47.15
CA VAL A 896 -33.17 55.61 46.69
C VAL A 896 -33.12 57.15 46.80
N GLY A 897 -32.32 57.71 47.71
CA GLY A 897 -32.10 59.15 47.82
C GLY A 897 -31.26 59.73 46.68
N GLU A 898 -30.24 59.01 46.21
CA GLU A 898 -29.42 59.43 45.07
C GLU A 898 -30.22 59.35 43.76
N ASP A 899 -30.94 58.25 43.54
CA ASP A 899 -31.81 58.03 42.36
C ASP A 899 -32.92 59.09 42.28
N LEU A 900 -33.58 59.40 43.41
CA LEU A 900 -34.53 60.52 43.49
C LEU A 900 -33.86 61.89 43.25
N SER A 901 -32.61 62.09 43.67
CA SER A 901 -31.89 63.35 43.43
C SER A 901 -31.46 63.53 41.97
N GLU A 902 -31.14 62.43 41.29
CA GLU A 902 -30.76 62.43 39.88
C GLU A 902 -32.02 62.58 38.99
N ALA A 903 -33.11 61.90 39.33
CA ALA A 903 -34.42 62.13 38.74
C ALA A 903 -34.91 63.58 38.96
N ALA A 904 -34.74 64.14 40.16
CA ALA A 904 -35.08 65.53 40.43
C ALA A 904 -34.25 66.50 39.59
N LYS A 905 -32.94 66.29 39.45
CA LYS A 905 -32.09 67.09 38.54
C LYS A 905 -32.52 66.97 37.08
N GLN A 906 -32.83 65.78 36.60
CA GLN A 906 -33.33 65.59 35.22
C GLN A 906 -34.70 66.26 35.01
N VAL A 907 -35.56 66.33 36.03
CA VAL A 907 -36.82 67.06 35.97
C VAL A 907 -36.59 68.57 36.04
N GLU A 908 -35.67 69.07 36.88
CA GLU A 908 -35.29 70.49 36.90
C GLU A 908 -34.63 70.94 35.59
N GLU A 909 -33.78 70.11 34.97
CA GLU A 909 -33.18 70.39 33.66
C GLU A 909 -34.23 70.36 32.55
N LYS A 910 -35.18 69.40 32.58
CA LYS A 910 -36.32 69.40 31.66
C LYS A 910 -37.21 70.63 31.86
N MET A 911 -37.55 70.99 33.09
CA MET A 911 -38.33 72.20 33.37
C MET A 911 -37.58 73.47 32.95
N LYS A 912 -36.26 73.58 33.19
CA LYS A 912 -35.44 74.69 32.70
C LYS A 912 -35.48 74.76 31.18
N ASN A 913 -35.19 73.66 30.49
CA ASN A 913 -35.26 73.58 29.02
C ASN A 913 -36.67 73.88 28.48
N GLU A 914 -37.75 73.47 29.16
CA GLU A 914 -39.12 73.80 28.77
C GLU A 914 -39.44 75.29 29.03
N THR A 915 -38.98 75.88 30.14
CA THR A 915 -39.16 77.32 30.40
C THR A 915 -38.35 78.22 29.47
N GLU A 916 -37.14 77.82 29.07
CA GLU A 916 -36.35 78.54 28.06
C GLU A 916 -37.01 78.43 26.67
N ASN A 917 -37.56 77.26 26.31
CA ASN A 917 -38.30 77.10 25.05
C ASN A 917 -39.63 77.88 25.02
N LEU A 918 -40.30 78.07 26.16
CA LEU A 918 -41.51 78.90 26.30
C LEU A 918 -41.24 80.41 26.20
N LEU A 919 -40.00 80.86 26.40
CA LEU A 919 -39.58 82.26 26.33
C LEU A 919 -38.98 82.68 24.97
N ASN A 920 -39.30 81.95 23.90
CA ASN A 920 -38.95 82.36 22.54
C ASN A 920 -39.76 83.61 22.10
N PRO A 921 -39.11 84.74 21.73
CA PRO A 921 -39.81 85.99 21.40
C PRO A 921 -40.70 85.88 20.14
N ASP A 922 -40.40 84.94 19.25
CA ASP A 922 -41.16 84.71 18.00
C ASP A 922 -42.52 84.02 18.23
N LEU A 923 -42.76 83.40 19.40
CA LEU A 923 -44.07 82.83 19.75
C LEU A 923 -45.03 83.87 20.36
N LEU A 924 -44.50 84.89 21.03
CA LEU A 924 -45.30 86.01 21.57
C LEU A 924 -45.85 86.91 20.45
N GLN A 925 -45.14 87.02 19.33
CA GLN A 925 -45.61 87.78 18.15
C GLN A 925 -46.87 87.15 17.49
N ARG A 926 -47.18 85.87 17.75
CA ARG A 926 -48.38 85.20 17.20
C ARG A 926 -49.69 85.59 17.89
N TYR A 927 -49.63 86.31 19.01
CA TYR A 927 -50.78 86.82 19.75
C TYR A 927 -50.84 88.36 19.82
N ALA A 928 -49.95 89.05 19.10
CA ALA A 928 -49.95 90.51 19.03
C ALA A 928 -51.10 91.02 18.15
N ILE A 929 -52.14 91.58 18.78
CA ILE A 929 -53.17 92.36 18.09
C ILE A 929 -52.54 93.72 17.73
N LEU A 930 -52.48 94.05 16.44
CA LEU A 930 -52.02 95.36 15.98
C LEU A 930 -53.17 96.37 16.06
N ASP A 931 -53.00 97.39 16.92
CA ASP A 931 -53.94 98.51 17.04
C ASP A 931 -54.09 99.26 15.70
N LYS A 932 -55.33 99.30 15.21
CA LYS A 932 -55.82 100.26 14.21
C LYS A 932 -57.25 100.63 14.58
N GLU A 933 -57.41 101.86 15.07
CA GLU A 933 -58.69 102.40 15.56
C GLU A 933 -59.80 102.43 14.49
N SER A 934 -59.47 102.28 13.19
CA SER A 934 -60.41 102.24 12.07
C SER A 934 -61.35 101.02 12.02
N ASP A 935 -60.96 99.88 12.58
CA ASP A 935 -61.77 98.65 12.52
C ASP A 935 -62.76 98.53 13.70
N LEU A 936 -62.50 99.27 14.78
CA LEU A 936 -63.39 99.38 15.94
C LEU A 936 -64.62 100.26 15.66
N GLU A 937 -64.47 101.37 14.92
CA GLU A 937 -65.59 102.24 14.55
C GLU A 937 -66.61 101.53 13.64
N ASN A 938 -66.14 100.71 12.71
CA ASN A 938 -67.00 99.91 11.82
C ASN A 938 -67.79 98.81 12.55
N ALA A 939 -67.29 98.31 13.69
CA ALA A 939 -67.99 97.34 14.53
C ALA A 939 -69.12 97.96 15.38
N LEU A 940 -69.06 99.28 15.64
CA LEU A 940 -70.02 99.98 16.51
C LEU A 940 -71.27 100.51 15.78
N GLN A 941 -71.23 100.71 14.46
CA GLN A 941 -72.35 101.33 13.74
C GLN A 941 -73.52 100.38 13.41
N ASN A 942 -73.33 99.05 13.45
CA ASN A 942 -74.37 98.07 13.13
C ASN A 942 -75.09 97.53 14.39
N GLY A 943 -75.85 98.40 15.05
CA GLY A 943 -76.62 98.03 16.25
C GLY A 943 -77.81 97.09 15.97
N ARG A 944 -77.76 95.85 16.49
CA ARG A 944 -78.95 95.01 16.80
C ARG A 944 -78.65 93.88 17.79
N LYS A 945 -79.04 94.10 19.07
CA LYS A 945 -79.14 93.14 20.20
C LYS A 945 -77.92 92.28 20.56
N MET A 946 -77.28 92.64 21.68
CA MET A 946 -76.30 91.81 22.40
C MET A 946 -76.94 90.51 22.97
N PRO A 947 -76.31 89.33 22.79
CA PRO A 947 -76.53 88.16 23.64
C PRO A 947 -75.64 88.20 24.91
N ALA A 948 -76.01 87.49 25.97
CA ALA A 948 -75.45 87.61 27.31
C ALA A 948 -74.04 87.00 27.54
N SER A 949 -73.23 86.83 26.50
CA SER A 949 -71.81 86.45 26.59
C SER A 949 -71.01 87.36 25.66
N GLY A 950 -70.43 88.42 26.22
CA GLY A 950 -69.80 89.53 25.47
C GLY A 950 -68.47 89.18 24.82
N VAL A 951 -68.46 88.28 23.83
CA VAL A 951 -67.28 87.90 23.05
C VAL A 951 -67.62 87.98 21.56
N VAL A 952 -66.86 88.79 20.82
CA VAL A 952 -66.90 88.88 19.36
C VAL A 952 -65.61 88.28 18.81
N SER A 953 -65.72 87.34 17.87
CA SER A 953 -64.54 86.69 17.24
C SER A 953 -64.26 87.28 15.87
N VAL A 954 -62.99 87.63 15.62
CA VAL A 954 -62.49 88.12 14.33
C VAL A 954 -61.56 87.06 13.72
N LYS A 955 -61.68 86.78 12.42
CA LYS A 955 -60.86 85.74 11.75
C LYS A 955 -59.49 86.28 11.35
N SER A 956 -58.43 85.61 11.80
CA SER A 956 -57.06 85.78 11.29
C SER A 956 -56.83 84.95 10.03
N ASN A 957 -56.05 85.47 9.08
CA ASN A 957 -55.81 84.87 7.77
C ASN A 957 -54.31 84.64 7.53
N ARG A 958 -53.79 83.42 7.77
CA ARG A 958 -52.78 82.69 6.95
C ARG A 958 -52.28 81.40 7.63
N SER A 959 -51.61 80.57 6.84
CA SER A 959 -51.43 79.11 6.99
C SER A 959 -49.96 78.67 6.92
N GLU A 960 -49.60 77.58 7.63
CA GLU A 960 -48.50 76.59 7.41
C GLU A 960 -48.17 75.91 8.78
N ALA A 961 -47.55 74.74 8.92
CA ALA A 961 -47.30 73.57 8.06
C ALA A 961 -46.91 72.37 8.98
N GLU A 962 -47.04 71.12 8.52
CA GLU A 962 -46.78 69.91 9.33
C GLU A 962 -45.29 69.50 9.39
N LYS A 963 -44.87 68.88 10.52
CA LYS A 963 -43.66 68.02 10.60
C LYS A 963 -43.85 66.85 11.57
N HIS A 964 -43.05 65.80 11.33
CA HIS A 964 -42.95 64.49 12.01
C HIS A 964 -42.96 64.52 13.56
N GLY A 965 -43.30 63.44 14.29
CA GLY A 965 -43.89 62.15 13.89
C GLY A 965 -43.57 60.98 14.85
N LYS A 966 -44.58 60.13 15.14
CA LYS A 966 -44.56 58.79 15.82
C LYS A 966 -43.88 58.66 17.22
N PRO A 967 -44.21 57.62 18.02
CA PRO A 967 -45.18 56.52 17.85
C PRO A 967 -46.39 56.72 18.81
N GLU A 968 -47.22 55.77 19.28
CA GLU A 968 -47.47 54.33 19.01
C GLU A 968 -48.95 53.97 19.36
N GLY A 969 -49.33 52.68 19.35
CA GLY A 969 -50.53 52.19 20.05
C GLY A 969 -51.40 51.19 19.27
N HIS A 970 -51.39 49.92 19.71
CA HIS A 970 -52.28 48.85 19.24
C HIS A 970 -53.78 49.20 19.29
N GLU A 971 -54.58 48.61 18.39
CA GLU A 971 -55.64 47.69 18.85
C GLU A 971 -56.05 46.60 17.84
N ARG A 972 -56.75 45.58 18.35
CA ARG A 972 -57.07 44.30 17.69
C ARG A 972 -58.48 44.32 17.07
N GLY A 973 -58.70 43.73 15.89
CA GLY A 973 -60.06 43.60 15.35
C GLY A 973 -60.23 42.61 14.20
N LYS A 974 -60.60 41.35 14.52
CA LYS A 974 -60.94 40.29 13.55
C LYS A 974 -62.07 40.70 12.57
N LYS A 975 -61.98 40.30 11.29
CA LYS A 975 -63.02 39.45 10.64
C LYS A 975 -62.58 38.87 9.28
N ARG A 976 -63.32 37.82 8.86
CA ARG A 976 -63.05 36.93 7.72
C ARG A 976 -63.75 37.38 6.42
N SER A 977 -63.07 37.17 5.29
CA SER A 977 -63.62 36.62 4.04
C SER A 977 -62.42 36.16 3.18
N LYS A 978 -62.30 34.92 2.66
CA LYS A 978 -63.10 34.27 1.60
C LYS A 978 -63.28 35.18 0.36
N GLU A 979 -63.02 34.76 -0.89
CA GLU A 979 -62.51 33.49 -1.42
C GLU A 979 -62.08 33.66 -2.90
N HIS A 980 -61.30 32.70 -3.41
CA HIS A 980 -61.22 32.27 -4.83
C HIS A 980 -60.64 33.14 -5.98
N THR A 981 -59.59 32.55 -6.60
CA THR A 981 -59.35 32.38 -8.07
C THR A 981 -59.00 33.61 -8.95
N SER A 982 -58.14 33.51 -9.98
CA SER A 982 -57.30 32.39 -10.49
C SER A 982 -56.25 32.87 -11.51
N LYS A 983 -55.17 32.06 -11.69
CA LYS A 983 -54.37 31.83 -12.92
C LYS A 983 -54.05 33.04 -13.83
N SER A 984 -52.79 33.28 -14.19
CA SER A 984 -52.13 32.44 -15.21
C SER A 984 -50.68 32.89 -15.55
N ASN A 985 -50.01 32.03 -16.34
CA ASN A 985 -48.86 32.29 -17.22
C ASN A 985 -47.42 32.41 -16.65
N LYS A 986 -46.72 31.28 -16.77
CA LYS A 986 -45.31 31.23 -17.20
C LYS A 986 -45.06 32.13 -18.42
N LYS A 987 -43.90 32.80 -18.50
CA LYS A 987 -42.87 32.48 -19.52
C LYS A 987 -41.54 33.24 -19.36
N VAL A 988 -40.46 32.52 -19.71
CA VAL A 988 -39.13 32.96 -20.18
C VAL A 988 -38.21 33.72 -19.21
N LYS A 989 -37.09 33.06 -18.91
CA LYS A 989 -35.68 33.50 -18.71
C LYS A 989 -34.87 32.19 -18.61
N SER A 990 -33.74 31.93 -19.29
CA SER A 990 -32.49 32.69 -19.49
C SER A 990 -31.81 33.01 -18.15
#